data_AF-A0A7S6ZRH8-F1
#
_entry.id   AF-A0A7S6ZRH8-F1
#
_cell.length_a   1.000
_cell.length_b   1.000
_cell.length_c   1.000
_cell.angle_alpha   90.00
_cell.angle_beta   90.00
_cell.angle_gamma   90.00
#
_symmetry.space_group_name_H-M   'P 1'
#
loop_
_entity.id
_entity.type
_entity.pdbx_description
1 polymer ?
#
loop_
_entity_poly.entity_id
_entity_poly.type
_entity_poly.pdbx_seq_one_letter_code
_entity_poly.pdbx_strand_id
1 'polypeptide(L)'
;MASNTYGKLFAVTTFGESHGPAIGCVVDGCPPGLQIDSADFRHDLERRATGKSRHTSARHESDEVEILSGVYEGRTTGTPIALLIRNTDARSRDYAKIAEQFRPGHADYTYWHKYGIRDPRGGGRSSARETTMRVAAGVIARKWLAQRHGIRIQGFLSQLGDIRPASMDLSVVEDNPFFWPDAAQVPQLEAYMDALRKSGDSVGARVDVWADGVPPGWGEPIYGKLDGELAGALMSINAVKGVEIGAGFGAIGQKGSEHRDGLGPDGFASNHAGGILGGISSGQRVTCSVAFKPTSSLRLPVDSLDIHGNTVEVVTTGRHDPCVGIRATPICEAMVAAVLMDQALRHRAQCGDVEVPTLPTPQQFPDSPVMSKPVNVAIVGATGAVGETLLAILAERQFPIGELHLLASERSAGEKLEYGARKLVVLDIAGFDPGGVDIALFAAGSSVSREYAAKFAAAGAVVIDNSSEFRGDPDVPLVVAEVNPDALRERPRGIIANPNCSTMQLMVALAPIHRRATIERINIATYQSVSGTGRAAMYELGKQTADMLNFRSVESNVYPVQIAFNVIPHGGDFIDNGYTTEEMKLVWETRRILGDDRIGVNATVVRVPVFYGHSEAVHIETRDKLTAEEARELLRAQPGLEVVDEHIDGGYPTAVTHASGNDPVYVGRIREDISHPRGLSLWVVADNIRKGAALNAVQLAELVVAERQ
;
A
#
# COMPACT_ATOMS: atom_id res chain seq x y z
N MET A 1 -4.58 -38.41 -22.36
CA MET A 1 -3.39 -37.82 -21.70
C MET A 1 -3.58 -38.03 -20.20
N ALA A 2 -2.60 -38.53 -19.45
CA ALA A 2 -2.79 -38.83 -18.02
C ALA A 2 -2.91 -37.58 -17.14
N SER A 3 -2.49 -36.41 -17.64
CA SER A 3 -2.49 -35.13 -16.90
C SER A 3 -3.11 -34.03 -17.76
N ASN A 4 -4.42 -34.10 -18.00
CA ASN A 4 -5.22 -33.02 -18.60
C ASN A 4 -6.20 -32.38 -17.60
N THR A 5 -6.07 -32.73 -16.32
CA THR A 5 -6.82 -32.18 -15.19
C THR A 5 -5.85 -31.54 -14.22
N TYR A 6 -6.16 -30.35 -13.73
CA TYR A 6 -5.45 -29.71 -12.60
C TYR A 6 -6.43 -29.46 -11.44
N GLY A 7 -5.91 -29.42 -10.21
CA GLY A 7 -6.70 -29.27 -8.97
C GLY A 7 -7.18 -30.60 -8.37
N LYS A 8 -7.61 -30.59 -7.10
CA LYS A 8 -8.17 -31.76 -6.40
C LYS A 8 -9.69 -31.64 -6.20
N LEU A 9 -10.18 -30.56 -5.60
CA LEU A 9 -11.61 -30.30 -5.38
C LEU A 9 -12.14 -29.34 -6.43
N PHE A 10 -11.50 -28.18 -6.63
CA PHE A 10 -11.76 -27.36 -7.82
C PHE A 10 -10.92 -27.90 -8.97
N ALA A 11 -11.47 -28.88 -9.69
CA ALA A 11 -10.74 -29.65 -10.69
C ALA A 11 -11.13 -29.23 -12.09
N VAL A 12 -10.15 -28.89 -12.93
CA VAL A 12 -10.40 -28.37 -14.28
C VAL A 12 -9.75 -29.28 -15.31
N THR A 13 -10.58 -29.90 -16.13
CA THR A 13 -10.17 -30.82 -17.20
C THR A 13 -10.34 -30.16 -18.55
N THR A 14 -9.26 -29.96 -19.31
CA THR A 14 -9.32 -29.28 -20.62
C THR A 14 -9.35 -30.25 -21.80
N PHE A 15 -9.92 -29.82 -22.93
CA PHE A 15 -9.92 -30.55 -24.20
C PHE A 15 -9.87 -29.61 -25.42
N GLY A 16 -9.56 -30.18 -26.58
CA GLY A 16 -9.52 -29.50 -27.88
C GLY A 16 -8.13 -29.04 -28.32
N GLU A 17 -7.99 -28.89 -29.63
CA GLU A 17 -6.76 -28.46 -30.32
C GLU A 17 -6.95 -27.07 -30.93
N SER A 18 -5.84 -26.36 -31.14
CA SER A 18 -5.86 -24.97 -31.65
C SER A 18 -6.51 -24.78 -33.02
N HIS A 19 -6.58 -25.85 -33.82
CA HIS A 19 -7.20 -25.90 -35.15
C HIS A 19 -8.29 -26.97 -35.23
N GLY A 20 -8.72 -27.50 -34.07
CA GLY A 20 -9.91 -28.34 -33.98
C GLY A 20 -11.19 -27.51 -34.12
N PRO A 21 -12.37 -28.13 -34.15
CA PRO A 21 -13.65 -27.41 -34.27
C PRO A 21 -13.97 -26.54 -33.03
N ALA A 22 -13.46 -26.92 -31.86
CA ALA A 22 -13.67 -26.20 -30.61
C ALA A 22 -12.57 -26.53 -29.60
N ILE A 23 -12.48 -25.70 -28.56
CA ILE A 23 -11.78 -25.98 -27.31
C ILE A 23 -12.79 -25.94 -26.16
N GLY A 24 -12.50 -26.60 -25.05
CA GLY A 24 -13.40 -26.59 -23.91
C GLY A 24 -12.75 -27.08 -22.63
N CYS A 25 -13.49 -26.95 -21.54
CA CYS A 25 -13.13 -27.55 -20.27
C CYS A 25 -14.36 -28.02 -19.48
N VAL A 26 -14.11 -28.91 -18.54
CA VAL A 26 -15.05 -29.30 -17.50
C VAL A 26 -14.45 -28.85 -16.17
N VAL A 27 -15.18 -28.00 -15.45
CA VAL A 27 -14.85 -27.53 -14.11
C VAL A 27 -15.72 -28.30 -13.11
N ASP A 28 -15.09 -29.17 -12.33
CA ASP A 28 -15.73 -29.95 -11.28
C ASP A 28 -15.46 -29.36 -9.89
N GLY A 29 -16.36 -29.61 -8.95
CA GLY A 29 -16.31 -29.15 -7.55
C GLY A 29 -16.49 -27.65 -7.33
N CYS A 30 -17.01 -26.92 -8.31
CA CYS A 30 -17.50 -25.55 -8.09
C CYS A 30 -18.73 -25.58 -7.16
N PRO A 31 -18.76 -24.83 -6.03
CA PRO A 31 -19.91 -24.82 -5.13
C PRO A 31 -21.20 -24.34 -5.80
N PRO A 32 -22.38 -24.82 -5.37
CA PRO A 32 -23.67 -24.34 -5.86
C PRO A 32 -23.95 -22.88 -5.44
N GLY A 33 -24.81 -22.21 -6.21
CA GLY A 33 -25.38 -20.90 -5.88
C GLY A 33 -24.61 -19.69 -6.40
N LEU A 34 -23.42 -19.87 -6.98
CA LEU A 34 -22.64 -18.80 -7.61
C LEU A 34 -23.39 -18.29 -8.84
N GLN A 35 -23.72 -17.00 -8.87
CA GLN A 35 -24.33 -16.40 -10.05
C GLN A 35 -23.31 -16.34 -11.19
N ILE A 36 -23.64 -16.90 -12.35
CA ILE A 36 -22.75 -16.90 -13.50
C ILE A 36 -23.52 -17.00 -14.82
N ASP A 37 -23.08 -16.23 -15.81
CA ASP A 37 -23.56 -16.26 -17.18
C ASP A 37 -22.39 -16.20 -18.20
N SER A 38 -22.69 -16.40 -19.48
CA SER A 38 -21.68 -16.34 -20.55
C SER A 38 -21.01 -14.97 -20.72
N ALA A 39 -21.66 -13.87 -20.31
CA ALA A 39 -21.11 -12.52 -20.44
C ALA A 39 -20.01 -12.23 -19.39
N ASP A 40 -20.07 -12.88 -18.23
CA ASP A 40 -19.03 -12.79 -17.18
C ASP A 40 -17.63 -13.13 -17.70
N PHE A 41 -17.52 -14.05 -18.66
CA PHE A 41 -16.23 -14.50 -19.20
C PHE A 41 -15.59 -13.50 -20.16
N ARG A 42 -16.39 -12.58 -20.72
CA ARG A 42 -15.97 -11.72 -21.84
C ARG A 42 -14.74 -10.91 -21.47
N HIS A 43 -14.77 -10.23 -20.32
CA HIS A 43 -13.72 -9.31 -19.90
C HIS A 43 -12.33 -9.98 -19.81
N ASP A 44 -12.19 -11.08 -19.07
CA ASP A 44 -10.90 -11.77 -18.91
C ASP A 44 -10.43 -12.46 -20.20
N LEU A 45 -11.35 -13.04 -20.99
CA LEU A 45 -10.99 -13.65 -22.27
C LEU A 45 -10.51 -12.60 -23.27
N GLU A 46 -11.13 -11.42 -23.23
CA GLU A 46 -10.72 -10.26 -24.00
C GLU A 46 -9.35 -9.71 -23.60
N ARG A 47 -9.02 -9.69 -22.29
CA ARG A 47 -7.67 -9.32 -21.79
C ARG A 47 -6.59 -10.27 -22.33
N ARG A 48 -6.92 -11.55 -22.50
CA ARG A 48 -6.02 -12.59 -23.05
C ARG A 48 -5.93 -12.56 -24.58
N ALA A 49 -6.96 -12.06 -25.26
CA ALA A 49 -7.14 -12.18 -26.71
C ALA A 49 -5.98 -11.55 -27.51
N THR A 50 -5.78 -12.09 -28.71
CA THR A 50 -4.84 -11.55 -29.70
C THR A 50 -5.49 -10.40 -30.49
N GLY A 51 -4.68 -9.47 -31.01
CA GLY A 51 -5.13 -8.50 -32.03
C GLY A 51 -5.75 -7.22 -31.49
N LYS A 52 -5.70 -6.98 -30.17
CA LYS A 52 -6.16 -5.74 -29.54
C LYS A 52 -5.21 -4.56 -29.69
N SER A 53 -3.93 -4.84 -29.96
CA SER A 53 -2.91 -3.82 -30.19
C SER A 53 -1.94 -4.29 -31.26
N ARG A 54 -1.26 -3.34 -31.91
CA ARG A 54 -0.10 -3.65 -32.79
C ARG A 54 0.99 -4.45 -32.06
N HIS A 55 0.94 -4.40 -30.72
CA HIS A 55 1.52 -5.23 -29.65
C HIS A 55 1.68 -6.72 -29.96
N THR A 56 0.58 -7.30 -30.44
CA THR A 56 0.27 -8.73 -30.33
C THR A 56 -0.15 -9.30 -31.70
N SER A 57 -0.27 -10.62 -31.80
CA SER A 57 -0.64 -11.34 -33.01
C SER A 57 -1.97 -10.82 -33.55
N ALA A 58 -2.07 -10.57 -34.86
CA ALA A 58 -3.30 -10.06 -35.49
C ALA A 58 -4.37 -11.14 -35.76
N ARG A 59 -4.47 -12.18 -34.93
CA ARG A 59 -5.54 -13.20 -35.02
C ARG A 59 -6.77 -12.69 -34.28
N HIS A 60 -7.94 -12.80 -34.89
CA HIS A 60 -9.21 -12.41 -34.28
C HIS A 60 -10.11 -13.64 -34.11
N GLU A 61 -10.32 -14.04 -32.85
CA GLU A 61 -11.31 -15.06 -32.47
C GLU A 61 -12.29 -14.40 -31.50
N SER A 62 -13.59 -14.68 -31.64
CA SER A 62 -14.62 -14.07 -30.78
C SER A 62 -14.62 -14.60 -29.36
N ASP A 63 -14.00 -15.76 -29.11
CA ASP A 63 -13.84 -16.42 -27.81
C ASP A 63 -15.14 -16.44 -26.96
N GLU A 64 -16.28 -16.64 -27.61
CA GLU A 64 -17.59 -16.73 -26.95
C GLU A 64 -17.74 -18.06 -26.19
N VAL A 65 -18.06 -17.97 -24.89
CA VAL A 65 -18.24 -19.14 -24.01
C VAL A 65 -19.68 -19.63 -24.05
N GLU A 66 -19.86 -20.88 -24.47
CA GLU A 66 -21.08 -21.65 -24.28
C GLU A 66 -20.99 -22.44 -22.97
N ILE A 67 -21.91 -22.19 -22.03
CA ILE A 67 -22.07 -23.01 -20.82
C ILE A 67 -23.03 -24.15 -21.16
N LEU A 68 -22.51 -25.40 -21.17
CA LEU A 68 -23.27 -26.57 -21.60
C LEU A 68 -23.91 -27.36 -20.44
N SER A 69 -23.41 -27.19 -19.21
CA SER A 69 -23.92 -27.88 -18.01
C SER A 69 -23.50 -27.16 -16.74
N GLY A 70 -24.00 -27.62 -15.59
CA GLY A 70 -23.58 -27.14 -14.26
C GLY A 70 -24.20 -25.81 -13.82
N VAL A 71 -24.99 -25.15 -14.68
CA VAL A 71 -25.69 -23.88 -14.40
C VAL A 71 -27.18 -24.03 -14.70
N TYR A 72 -28.03 -23.56 -13.79
CA TYR A 72 -29.48 -23.49 -13.94
C TYR A 72 -29.97 -22.13 -13.42
N GLU A 73 -30.81 -21.43 -14.20
CA GLU A 73 -31.32 -20.08 -13.88
C GLU A 73 -30.20 -19.08 -13.48
N GLY A 74 -29.08 -19.13 -14.20
CA GLY A 74 -27.94 -18.24 -13.99
C GLY A 74 -27.15 -18.52 -12.70
N ARG A 75 -27.33 -19.70 -12.08
CA ARG A 75 -26.60 -20.11 -10.87
C ARG A 75 -25.93 -21.46 -11.03
N THR A 76 -24.73 -21.61 -10.49
CA THR A 76 -24.06 -22.93 -10.41
C THR A 76 -24.90 -23.90 -9.58
N THR A 77 -24.91 -25.16 -9.99
CA THR A 77 -25.73 -26.22 -9.37
C THR A 77 -24.93 -27.10 -8.42
N GLY A 78 -23.60 -26.93 -8.37
CA GLY A 78 -22.71 -27.82 -7.63
C GLY A 78 -22.23 -29.04 -8.42
N THR A 79 -22.81 -29.28 -9.62
CA THR A 79 -22.36 -30.33 -10.54
C THR A 79 -21.33 -29.80 -11.53
N PRO A 80 -20.64 -30.66 -12.30
CA PRO A 80 -19.65 -30.22 -13.28
C PRO A 80 -20.18 -29.16 -14.26
N ILE A 81 -19.38 -28.11 -14.48
CA ILE A 81 -19.66 -27.03 -15.42
C ILE A 81 -18.85 -27.29 -16.68
N ALA A 82 -19.51 -27.63 -17.78
CA ALA A 82 -18.86 -27.77 -19.08
C ALA A 82 -18.90 -26.45 -19.85
N LEU A 83 -17.72 -25.96 -20.27
CA LEU A 83 -17.55 -24.77 -21.09
C LEU A 83 -17.01 -25.16 -22.47
N LEU A 84 -17.53 -24.51 -23.50
CA LEU A 84 -17.12 -24.72 -24.89
C LEU A 84 -16.89 -23.37 -25.59
N ILE A 85 -15.81 -23.27 -26.36
CA ILE A 85 -15.56 -22.16 -27.30
C ILE A 85 -15.32 -22.75 -28.68
N ARG A 86 -16.06 -22.28 -29.69
CA ARG A 86 -15.89 -22.70 -31.09
C ARG A 86 -14.74 -21.92 -31.73
N ASN A 87 -13.88 -22.62 -32.49
CA ASN A 87 -12.81 -21.97 -33.23
C ASN A 87 -13.35 -21.46 -34.59
N THR A 88 -13.27 -20.15 -34.85
CA THR A 88 -13.85 -19.52 -36.05
C THR A 88 -12.84 -19.13 -37.14
N ASP A 89 -11.53 -19.07 -36.83
CA ASP A 89 -10.45 -18.65 -37.76
C ASP A 89 -9.35 -19.72 -37.91
N ALA A 90 -9.75 -20.96 -38.22
CA ALA A 90 -8.80 -22.06 -38.43
C ALA A 90 -8.21 -22.02 -39.87
N ARG A 91 -7.01 -21.44 -40.03
CA ARG A 91 -6.27 -21.42 -41.32
C ARG A 91 -5.24 -22.54 -41.38
N SER A 92 -5.65 -23.73 -41.78
CA SER A 92 -4.79 -24.92 -41.85
C SER A 92 -3.70 -24.88 -42.94
N ARG A 93 -3.85 -24.04 -43.98
CA ARG A 93 -2.97 -24.02 -45.17
C ARG A 93 -1.56 -23.47 -44.90
N ASP A 94 -1.36 -22.66 -43.87
CA ASP A 94 -0.07 -22.00 -43.58
C ASP A 94 0.96 -22.95 -42.93
N TYR A 95 0.55 -24.15 -42.50
CA TYR A 95 1.38 -25.07 -41.70
C TYR A 95 1.95 -26.28 -42.46
N ALA A 96 1.69 -26.40 -43.78
CA ALA A 96 2.15 -27.55 -44.57
C ALA A 96 3.68 -27.67 -44.62
N LYS A 97 4.41 -26.54 -44.68
CA LYS A 97 5.88 -26.51 -44.76
C LYS A 97 6.59 -26.94 -43.47
N ILE A 98 5.89 -26.89 -42.34
CA ILE A 98 6.43 -27.20 -41.00
C ILE A 98 6.02 -28.58 -40.50
N ALA A 99 5.25 -29.33 -41.30
CA ALA A 99 4.74 -30.66 -40.93
C ALA A 99 5.85 -31.68 -40.65
N GLU A 100 7.00 -31.52 -41.31
CA GLU A 100 8.16 -32.43 -41.22
C GLU A 100 9.36 -31.81 -40.49
N GLN A 101 9.29 -30.53 -40.09
CA GLN A 101 10.42 -29.82 -39.47
C GLN A 101 10.29 -29.76 -37.94
N PHE A 102 11.39 -29.76 -37.18
CA PHE A 102 11.38 -29.46 -35.75
C PHE A 102 11.68 -28.00 -35.51
N ARG A 103 10.71 -27.19 -35.04
CA ARG A 103 10.98 -25.78 -34.73
C ARG A 103 11.77 -25.68 -33.42
N PRO A 104 12.94 -25.02 -33.40
CA PRO A 104 13.69 -24.81 -32.17
C PRO A 104 12.84 -24.13 -31.09
N GLY A 105 12.95 -24.63 -29.85
CA GLY A 105 12.22 -24.10 -28.70
C GLY A 105 10.71 -24.42 -28.65
N HIS A 106 10.16 -25.14 -29.63
CA HIS A 106 8.78 -25.67 -29.59
C HIS A 106 8.74 -27.13 -29.10
N ALA A 107 7.52 -27.63 -28.89
CA ALA A 107 7.28 -29.00 -28.44
C ALA A 107 7.37 -30.06 -29.56
N ASP A 108 7.74 -29.66 -30.77
CA ASP A 108 7.68 -30.46 -31.99
C ASP A 108 8.44 -31.78 -31.89
N TYR A 109 9.70 -31.72 -31.45
CA TYR A 109 10.58 -32.89 -31.29
C TYR A 109 10.10 -33.79 -30.15
N THR A 110 9.75 -33.20 -29.01
CA THR A 110 9.34 -33.95 -27.82
C THR A 110 7.98 -34.61 -27.99
N TYR A 111 7.03 -34.00 -28.70
CA TYR A 111 5.75 -34.61 -29.05
C TYR A 111 5.92 -35.77 -30.04
N TRP A 112 6.77 -35.59 -31.05
CA TRP A 112 7.10 -36.66 -31.99
C TRP A 112 7.65 -37.88 -31.27
N HIS A 113 8.66 -37.71 -30.41
CA HIS A 113 9.24 -38.82 -29.65
C HIS A 113 8.31 -39.41 -28.58
N LYS A 114 7.41 -38.60 -28.00
CA LYS A 114 6.49 -39.07 -26.96
C LYS A 114 5.29 -39.84 -27.52
N TYR A 115 4.73 -39.39 -28.64
CA TYR A 115 3.46 -39.92 -29.16
C TYR A 115 3.59 -40.59 -30.52
N GLY A 116 4.73 -40.49 -31.21
CA GLY A 116 4.93 -41.01 -32.57
C GLY A 116 4.17 -40.25 -33.66
N ILE A 117 3.29 -39.32 -33.27
CA ILE A 117 2.48 -38.48 -34.13
C ILE A 117 2.36 -37.09 -33.50
N ARG A 118 2.35 -36.06 -34.35
CA ARG A 118 2.14 -34.67 -33.94
C ARG A 118 1.12 -34.01 -34.86
N ASP A 119 0.31 -33.12 -34.31
CA ASP A 119 -0.51 -32.23 -35.12
C ASP A 119 0.30 -30.98 -35.48
N PRO A 120 0.72 -30.81 -36.75
CA PRO A 120 1.53 -29.66 -37.14
C PRO A 120 0.72 -28.35 -37.22
N ARG A 121 -0.62 -28.42 -37.16
CA ARG A 121 -1.50 -27.25 -37.29
C ARG A 121 -1.48 -26.46 -35.98
N GLY A 122 -0.74 -25.34 -35.96
CA GLY A 122 -0.66 -24.45 -34.80
C GLY A 122 -0.22 -25.09 -33.50
N GLY A 123 0.56 -26.18 -33.56
CA GLY A 123 1.08 -26.91 -32.39
C GLY A 123 0.07 -27.84 -31.71
N GLY A 124 -1.10 -28.09 -32.30
CA GLY A 124 -2.10 -29.01 -31.76
C GLY A 124 -2.47 -28.70 -30.31
N ARG A 125 -2.37 -29.72 -29.44
CA ARG A 125 -2.64 -29.59 -27.99
C ARG A 125 -1.58 -28.83 -27.20
N SER A 126 -0.36 -28.69 -27.73
CA SER A 126 0.70 -27.91 -27.07
C SER A 126 0.55 -26.39 -27.24
N SER A 127 -0.42 -25.97 -28.06
CA SER A 127 -0.68 -24.57 -28.36
C SER A 127 -1.14 -23.77 -27.15
N ALA A 128 -0.70 -22.52 -27.06
CA ALA A 128 -1.19 -21.57 -26.06
C ALA A 128 -2.70 -21.26 -26.19
N ARG A 129 -3.37 -21.71 -27.26
CA ARG A 129 -4.84 -21.63 -27.38
C ARG A 129 -5.56 -22.32 -26.22
N GLU A 130 -4.97 -23.38 -25.66
CA GLU A 130 -5.51 -24.09 -24.50
C GLU A 130 -5.68 -23.19 -23.26
N THR A 131 -4.81 -22.18 -23.10
CA THR A 131 -4.86 -21.26 -21.95
C THR A 131 -6.15 -20.43 -21.88
N THR A 132 -6.89 -20.31 -22.98
CA THR A 132 -8.24 -19.72 -23.01
C THR A 132 -9.16 -20.42 -22.02
N MET A 133 -9.05 -21.75 -21.90
CA MET A 133 -9.84 -22.56 -20.96
C MET A 133 -9.35 -22.46 -19.52
N ARG A 134 -8.08 -22.12 -19.31
CA ARG A 134 -7.57 -21.77 -17.99
C ARG A 134 -8.14 -20.44 -17.51
N VAL A 135 -8.15 -19.43 -18.39
CA VAL A 135 -8.75 -18.12 -18.09
C VAL A 135 -10.26 -18.26 -17.82
N ALA A 136 -10.98 -19.02 -18.64
CA ALA A 136 -12.40 -19.27 -18.41
C ALA A 136 -12.68 -19.93 -17.05
N ALA A 137 -11.93 -20.96 -16.67
CA ALA A 137 -12.05 -21.54 -15.34
C ALA A 137 -11.64 -20.57 -14.21
N GLY A 138 -10.63 -19.73 -14.46
CA GLY A 138 -10.20 -18.67 -13.55
C GLY A 138 -11.27 -17.61 -13.28
N VAL A 139 -12.14 -17.30 -14.24
CA VAL A 139 -13.29 -16.38 -14.04
C VAL A 139 -14.22 -16.93 -12.96
N ILE A 140 -14.54 -18.23 -13.02
CA ILE A 140 -15.35 -18.91 -11.99
C ILE A 140 -14.68 -18.80 -10.63
N ALA A 141 -13.38 -19.12 -10.58
CA ALA A 141 -12.62 -19.10 -9.33
C ALA A 141 -12.50 -17.70 -8.71
N ARG A 142 -12.16 -16.70 -9.52
CA ARG A 142 -12.04 -15.30 -9.10
C ARG A 142 -13.36 -14.77 -8.58
N LYS A 143 -14.47 -15.03 -9.30
CA LYS A 143 -15.81 -14.60 -8.89
C LYS A 143 -16.22 -15.21 -7.55
N TRP A 144 -15.95 -16.50 -7.34
CA TRP A 144 -16.24 -17.17 -6.07
C TRP A 144 -15.37 -16.64 -4.92
N LEU A 145 -14.05 -16.51 -5.13
CA LEU A 145 -13.11 -16.00 -4.13
C LEU A 145 -13.44 -14.57 -3.70
N ALA A 146 -13.77 -13.69 -4.65
CA ALA A 146 -14.16 -12.31 -4.38
C ALA A 146 -15.45 -12.25 -3.54
N GLN A 147 -16.49 -12.99 -3.94
CA GLN A 147 -17.77 -12.97 -3.22
C GLN A 147 -17.70 -13.62 -1.84
N ARG A 148 -16.93 -14.70 -1.69
CA ARG A 148 -16.93 -15.49 -0.44
C ARG A 148 -15.93 -14.98 0.58
N HIS A 149 -14.79 -14.45 0.11
CA HIS A 149 -13.64 -14.10 0.95
C HIS A 149 -13.14 -12.67 0.75
N GLY A 150 -13.72 -11.89 -0.17
CA GLY A 150 -13.23 -10.53 -0.47
C GLY A 150 -11.85 -10.50 -1.12
N ILE A 151 -11.39 -11.64 -1.67
CA ILE A 151 -10.06 -11.78 -2.26
C ILE A 151 -9.99 -11.04 -3.59
N ARG A 152 -8.91 -10.28 -3.76
CA ARG A 152 -8.58 -9.53 -4.98
C ARG A 152 -7.33 -10.12 -5.60
N ILE A 153 -7.33 -10.37 -6.91
CA ILE A 153 -6.18 -10.91 -7.63
C ILE A 153 -5.89 -9.99 -8.81
N GLN A 154 -4.69 -9.42 -8.82
CA GLN A 154 -4.22 -8.51 -9.86
C GLN A 154 -2.83 -8.93 -10.32
N GLY A 155 -2.65 -9.07 -11.63
CA GLY A 155 -1.36 -9.28 -12.26
C GLY A 155 -0.91 -8.05 -13.04
N PHE A 156 0.38 -7.95 -13.27
CA PHE A 156 0.98 -6.91 -14.10
C PHE A 156 2.31 -7.41 -14.69
N LEU A 157 2.71 -6.83 -15.82
CA LEU A 157 4.01 -7.06 -16.43
C LEU A 157 5.07 -6.28 -15.63
N SER A 158 5.99 -6.99 -14.97
CA SER A 158 7.01 -6.43 -14.08
C SER A 158 8.39 -6.30 -14.73
N GLN A 159 8.58 -6.90 -15.92
CA GLN A 159 9.79 -6.72 -16.72
C GLN A 159 9.53 -7.09 -18.20
N LEU A 160 10.08 -6.30 -19.13
CA LEU A 160 10.10 -6.59 -20.58
C LEU A 160 11.52 -6.43 -21.11
N GLY A 161 12.19 -7.55 -21.41
CA GLY A 161 13.63 -7.54 -21.68
C GLY A 161 14.40 -6.92 -20.51
N ASP A 162 15.17 -5.88 -20.78
CA ASP A 162 15.92 -5.14 -19.76
C ASP A 162 15.12 -3.99 -19.13
N ILE A 163 13.91 -3.71 -19.62
CA ILE A 163 13.06 -2.62 -19.14
C ILE A 163 12.29 -3.09 -17.90
N ARG A 164 12.33 -2.27 -16.85
CA ARG A 164 11.61 -2.46 -15.58
C ARG A 164 10.77 -1.22 -15.27
N PRO A 165 9.62 -1.38 -14.58
CA PRO A 165 8.78 -0.26 -14.21
C PRO A 165 9.57 0.72 -13.32
N ALA A 166 9.51 2.02 -13.60
CA ALA A 166 10.14 3.04 -12.76
C ALA A 166 9.24 3.45 -11.59
N SER A 167 7.93 3.30 -11.76
CA SER A 167 6.89 3.48 -10.75
C SER A 167 5.95 2.27 -10.70
N MET A 168 5.22 2.13 -9.60
CA MET A 168 4.26 1.03 -9.41
C MET A 168 2.87 1.61 -9.15
N ASP A 169 2.08 1.75 -10.20
CA ASP A 169 0.67 2.14 -10.14
C ASP A 169 -0.18 1.03 -10.78
N LEU A 170 -0.90 0.28 -9.94
CA LEU A 170 -1.76 -0.80 -10.41
C LEU A 170 -3.05 -0.30 -11.05
N SER A 171 -3.46 0.95 -10.81
CA SER A 171 -4.70 1.49 -11.36
C SER A 171 -4.65 1.62 -12.88
N VAL A 172 -3.47 1.90 -13.44
CA VAL A 172 -3.27 2.08 -14.88
C VAL A 172 -3.02 0.78 -15.65
N VAL A 173 -2.91 -0.36 -14.95
CA VAL A 173 -2.52 -1.66 -15.55
C VAL A 173 -3.54 -2.10 -16.61
N GLU A 174 -4.83 -1.90 -16.36
CA GLU A 174 -5.89 -2.28 -17.31
C GLU A 174 -6.05 -1.28 -18.47
N ASP A 175 -5.52 -0.06 -18.34
CA ASP A 175 -5.69 1.02 -19.31
C ASP A 175 -4.65 0.99 -20.44
N ASN A 176 -3.66 0.10 -20.36
CA ASN A 176 -2.57 0.03 -21.33
C ASN A 176 -2.36 -1.40 -21.88
N PRO A 177 -1.86 -1.53 -23.12
CA PRO A 177 -1.80 -2.81 -23.82
C PRO A 177 -0.71 -3.77 -23.29
N PHE A 178 0.07 -3.36 -22.30
CA PHE A 178 1.18 -4.13 -21.75
C PHE A 178 0.90 -4.70 -20.35
N PHE A 179 -0.23 -4.33 -19.73
CA PHE A 179 -0.45 -4.54 -18.30
C PHE A 179 0.68 -3.95 -17.45
N TRP A 180 1.20 -2.80 -17.86
CA TRP A 180 2.38 -2.19 -17.26
C TRP A 180 1.97 -1.19 -16.16
N PRO A 181 2.62 -1.18 -14.99
CA PRO A 181 2.22 -0.35 -13.86
C PRO A 181 2.83 1.07 -13.89
N ASP A 182 3.26 1.55 -15.05
CA ASP A 182 3.84 2.89 -15.23
C ASP A 182 3.39 3.49 -16.57
N ALA A 183 2.32 4.27 -16.54
CA ALA A 183 1.74 4.86 -17.74
C ALA A 183 2.73 5.74 -18.53
N ALA A 184 3.67 6.40 -17.84
CA ALA A 184 4.66 7.29 -18.46
C ALA A 184 5.71 6.51 -19.28
N GLN A 185 5.95 5.24 -18.95
CA GLN A 185 6.87 4.37 -19.68
C GLN A 185 6.24 3.64 -20.88
N VAL A 186 4.92 3.70 -21.07
CA VAL A 186 4.25 3.00 -22.19
C VAL A 186 4.85 3.37 -23.56
N PRO A 187 5.13 4.65 -23.90
CA PRO A 187 5.78 5.00 -25.17
C PRO A 187 7.16 4.36 -25.36
N GLN A 188 7.92 4.17 -24.28
CA GLN A 188 9.23 3.49 -24.32
C GLN A 188 9.07 2.01 -24.67
N LEU A 189 8.08 1.33 -24.06
CA LEU A 189 7.76 -0.06 -24.37
C LEU A 189 7.31 -0.22 -25.83
N GLU A 190 6.48 0.70 -26.33
CA GLU A 190 6.04 0.68 -27.71
C GLU A 190 7.22 0.79 -28.69
N ALA A 191 8.12 1.76 -28.47
CA ALA A 191 9.32 1.95 -29.29
C ALA A 191 10.24 0.72 -29.25
N TYR A 192 10.41 0.13 -28.07
CA TYR A 192 11.20 -1.09 -27.89
C TYR A 192 10.60 -2.27 -28.68
N MET A 193 9.28 -2.45 -28.61
CA MET A 193 8.57 -3.51 -29.33
C MET A 193 8.56 -3.29 -30.84
N ASP A 194 8.49 -2.04 -31.31
CA ASP A 194 8.61 -1.72 -32.73
C ASP A 194 10.02 -2.03 -33.26
N ALA A 195 11.06 -1.71 -32.48
CA ALA A 195 12.43 -2.06 -32.82
C ALA A 195 12.63 -3.58 -32.89
N LEU A 196 12.10 -4.35 -31.93
CA LEU A 196 12.12 -5.81 -31.94
C LEU A 196 11.38 -6.41 -33.14
N ARG A 197 10.20 -5.86 -33.49
CA ARG A 197 9.52 -6.29 -34.71
C ARG A 197 10.37 -6.03 -35.94
N LYS A 198 10.98 -4.84 -36.04
CA LYS A 198 11.81 -4.48 -37.20
C LYS A 198 13.03 -5.38 -37.34
N SER A 199 13.67 -5.79 -36.23
CA SER A 199 14.79 -6.74 -36.26
C SER A 199 14.35 -8.17 -36.60
N GLY A 200 13.09 -8.51 -36.34
CA GLY A 200 12.56 -9.86 -36.52
C GLY A 200 12.88 -10.80 -35.37
N ASP A 201 13.35 -10.25 -34.25
CA ASP A 201 13.72 -10.97 -33.03
C ASP A 201 12.58 -10.92 -31.98
N SER A 202 12.80 -11.53 -30.81
CA SER A 202 11.86 -11.61 -29.70
C SER A 202 12.54 -11.40 -28.35
N VAL A 203 11.74 -11.17 -27.31
CA VAL A 203 12.25 -10.95 -25.95
C VAL A 203 11.40 -11.67 -24.90
N GLY A 204 12.02 -11.99 -23.77
CA GLY A 204 11.36 -12.52 -22.58
C GLY A 204 10.67 -11.44 -21.75
N ALA A 205 10.00 -11.87 -20.70
CA ALA A 205 9.24 -11.01 -19.81
C ALA A 205 9.09 -11.62 -18.41
N ARG A 206 8.81 -10.78 -17.42
CA ARG A 206 8.40 -11.17 -16.07
C ARG A 206 6.99 -10.65 -15.82
N VAL A 207 6.11 -11.51 -15.32
CA VAL A 207 4.76 -11.15 -14.87
C VAL A 207 4.67 -11.42 -13.39
N ASP A 208 4.22 -10.43 -12.63
CA ASP A 208 3.96 -10.58 -11.20
C ASP A 208 2.45 -10.66 -10.98
N VAL A 209 2.03 -11.46 -10.00
CA VAL A 209 0.62 -11.60 -9.59
C VAL A 209 0.53 -11.49 -8.08
N TRP A 210 -0.36 -10.62 -7.61
CA TRP A 210 -0.65 -10.40 -6.21
C TRP A 210 -2.07 -10.85 -5.90
N ALA A 211 -2.23 -11.59 -4.80
CA ALA A 211 -3.53 -11.95 -4.26
C ALA A 211 -3.67 -11.40 -2.83
N ASP A 212 -4.62 -10.49 -2.68
CA ASP A 212 -4.92 -9.75 -1.47
C ASP A 212 -6.11 -10.34 -0.73
N GLY A 213 -6.06 -10.29 0.61
CA GLY A 213 -7.14 -10.76 1.47
C GLY A 213 -7.22 -12.29 1.59
N VAL A 214 -6.17 -13.02 1.22
CA VAL A 214 -6.09 -14.47 1.41
C VAL A 214 -6.02 -14.77 2.92
N PRO A 215 -7.00 -15.48 3.51
CA PRO A 215 -6.98 -15.79 4.94
C PRO A 215 -5.76 -16.64 5.33
N PRO A 216 -5.27 -16.55 6.58
CA PRO A 216 -4.27 -17.49 7.06
C PRO A 216 -4.84 -18.92 7.10
N GLY A 217 -3.99 -19.93 6.84
CA GLY A 217 -4.34 -21.34 7.03
C GLY A 217 -4.65 -22.15 5.76
N TRP A 218 -4.58 -21.58 4.56
CA TRP A 218 -4.79 -22.30 3.30
C TRP A 218 -3.47 -22.91 2.80
N GLY A 219 -3.49 -24.21 2.47
CA GLY A 219 -2.30 -24.98 2.09
C GLY A 219 -2.09 -26.19 2.99
N GLU A 220 -1.24 -27.11 2.54
CA GLU A 220 -0.86 -28.32 3.29
C GLU A 220 0.68 -28.36 3.49
N PRO A 221 1.21 -28.81 4.62
CA PRO A 221 2.63 -28.59 4.95
C PRO A 221 3.65 -29.42 4.14
N ILE A 222 3.24 -30.48 3.42
CA ILE A 222 4.18 -31.42 2.77
C ILE A 222 3.96 -31.50 1.25
N TYR A 223 2.88 -32.15 0.78
CA TYR A 223 2.66 -32.43 -0.64
C TYR A 223 1.60 -31.54 -1.30
N GLY A 224 0.75 -30.88 -0.52
CA GLY A 224 -0.23 -29.90 -0.99
C GLY A 224 0.12 -28.48 -0.58
N LYS A 225 1.42 -28.16 -0.50
CA LYS A 225 1.87 -26.81 -0.15
C LYS A 225 1.34 -25.80 -1.15
N LEU A 226 0.86 -24.67 -0.65
CA LEU A 226 0.30 -23.60 -1.47
C LEU A 226 1.34 -23.06 -2.48
N ASP A 227 2.57 -22.81 -2.04
CA ASP A 227 3.68 -22.37 -2.90
C ASP A 227 4.04 -23.43 -3.96
N GLY A 228 4.05 -24.71 -3.59
CA GLY A 228 4.30 -25.83 -4.51
C GLY A 228 3.23 -25.98 -5.59
N GLU A 229 1.95 -25.85 -5.22
CA GLU A 229 0.84 -25.90 -6.17
C GLU A 229 0.79 -24.65 -7.07
N LEU A 230 1.03 -23.45 -6.52
CA LEU A 230 1.17 -22.21 -7.29
C LEU A 230 2.33 -22.32 -8.28
N ALA A 231 3.50 -22.78 -7.82
CA ALA A 231 4.66 -22.99 -8.68
C ALA A 231 4.37 -23.98 -9.80
N GLY A 232 3.73 -25.12 -9.50
CA GLY A 232 3.33 -26.10 -10.51
C GLY A 232 2.33 -25.53 -11.53
N ALA A 233 1.30 -24.83 -11.04
CA ALA A 233 0.27 -24.21 -11.87
C ALA A 233 0.86 -23.15 -12.81
N LEU A 234 1.69 -22.25 -12.29
CA LEU A 234 2.32 -21.18 -13.06
C LEU A 234 3.40 -21.70 -14.02
N MET A 235 4.24 -22.65 -13.58
CA MET A 235 5.25 -23.29 -14.43
C MET A 235 4.63 -24.09 -15.59
N SER A 236 3.39 -24.54 -15.45
CA SER A 236 2.67 -25.26 -16.50
C SER A 236 2.18 -24.36 -17.65
N ILE A 237 2.28 -23.04 -17.51
CA ILE A 237 1.93 -22.09 -18.56
C ILE A 237 3.01 -22.16 -19.65
N ASN A 238 2.57 -22.11 -20.92
CA ASN A 238 3.50 -22.14 -22.05
C ASN A 238 4.57 -21.04 -21.95
N ALA A 239 5.80 -21.37 -22.31
CA ALA A 239 6.97 -20.49 -22.29
C ALA A 239 7.47 -20.04 -20.90
N VAL A 240 6.83 -20.46 -19.79
CA VAL A 240 7.38 -20.21 -18.45
C VAL A 240 8.63 -21.06 -18.21
N LYS A 241 9.65 -20.43 -17.63
CA LYS A 241 10.94 -21.05 -17.29
C LYS A 241 11.35 -20.87 -15.83
N GLY A 242 10.67 -20.00 -15.09
CA GLY A 242 10.92 -19.72 -13.68
C GLY A 242 9.67 -19.24 -12.97
N VAL A 243 9.49 -19.64 -11.71
CA VAL A 243 8.46 -19.11 -10.82
C VAL A 243 9.12 -18.79 -9.49
N GLU A 244 8.78 -17.64 -8.93
CA GLU A 244 9.22 -17.16 -7.62
C GLU A 244 7.99 -16.90 -6.74
N ILE A 245 8.14 -17.16 -5.44
CA ILE A 245 7.19 -16.75 -4.40
C ILE A 245 7.93 -15.77 -3.48
N GLY A 246 7.30 -14.65 -3.11
CA GLY A 246 7.92 -13.66 -2.24
C GLY A 246 9.24 -13.10 -2.79
N ALA A 247 10.29 -13.12 -1.98
CA ALA A 247 11.62 -12.69 -2.35
C ALA A 247 12.29 -13.56 -3.43
N GLY A 248 11.77 -14.76 -3.72
CA GLY A 248 12.26 -15.61 -4.80
C GLY A 248 13.74 -15.94 -4.70
N PHE A 249 14.45 -15.90 -5.84
CA PHE A 249 15.90 -16.07 -5.87
C PHE A 249 16.65 -14.94 -5.16
N GLY A 250 16.01 -13.79 -4.91
CA GLY A 250 16.57 -12.70 -4.11
C GLY A 250 16.90 -13.12 -2.66
N ALA A 251 16.22 -14.15 -2.15
CA ALA A 251 16.50 -14.71 -0.82
C ALA A 251 17.93 -15.28 -0.67
N ILE A 252 18.58 -15.71 -1.77
CA ILE A 252 19.95 -16.29 -1.75
C ILE A 252 20.97 -15.30 -1.18
N GLY A 253 20.80 -14.01 -1.47
CA GLY A 253 21.69 -12.95 -1.00
C GLY A 253 21.41 -12.44 0.42
N GLN A 254 20.31 -12.89 1.05
CA GLN A 254 19.83 -12.33 2.30
C GLN A 254 20.32 -13.16 3.50
N LYS A 255 20.67 -12.48 4.60
CA LYS A 255 20.92 -13.15 5.88
C LYS A 255 19.59 -13.51 6.55
N GLY A 256 19.58 -14.52 7.42
CA GLY A 256 18.37 -14.87 8.18
C GLY A 256 17.81 -13.74 9.05
N SER A 257 18.67 -12.81 9.51
CA SER A 257 18.25 -11.60 10.24
C SER A 257 17.49 -10.58 9.37
N GLU A 258 17.68 -10.64 8.05
CA GLU A 258 17.07 -9.76 7.05
C GLU A 258 15.84 -10.45 6.41
N HIS A 259 15.93 -11.75 6.12
CA HIS A 259 14.89 -12.50 5.41
C HIS A 259 13.65 -12.82 6.26
N ARG A 260 13.82 -12.97 7.58
CA ARG A 260 12.71 -13.38 8.46
C ARG A 260 11.66 -12.27 8.57
N ASP A 261 10.41 -12.62 8.31
CA ASP A 261 9.28 -11.73 8.51
C ASP A 261 8.89 -11.70 10.00
N GLY A 262 9.30 -10.64 10.71
CA GLY A 262 9.00 -10.48 12.14
C GLY A 262 7.51 -10.29 12.39
N LEU A 263 6.92 -11.06 13.31
CA LEU A 263 5.51 -10.96 13.69
C LEU A 263 5.39 -10.20 15.02
N GLY A 264 4.76 -9.02 14.98
CA GLY A 264 4.43 -8.20 16.14
C GLY A 264 2.91 -8.12 16.39
N PRO A 265 2.49 -7.29 17.35
CA PRO A 265 1.06 -7.02 17.59
C PRO A 265 0.35 -6.43 16.38
N ASP A 266 1.03 -5.66 15.52
CA ASP A 266 0.47 -5.15 14.24
C ASP A 266 0.64 -6.16 13.07
N GLY A 267 0.96 -7.40 13.42
CA GLY A 267 1.38 -8.55 12.62
C GLY A 267 2.71 -8.40 11.90
N PHE A 268 2.81 -8.90 10.66
CA PHE A 268 4.10 -9.08 9.99
C PHE A 268 4.73 -7.76 9.52
N ALA A 269 5.98 -7.50 9.91
CA ALA A 269 6.74 -6.29 9.59
C ALA A 269 7.26 -6.24 8.13
N SER A 270 7.34 -7.38 7.46
CA SER A 270 7.80 -7.54 6.07
C SER A 270 7.10 -8.74 5.42
N ASN A 271 7.21 -8.90 4.09
CA ASN A 271 6.61 -10.03 3.36
C ASN A 271 7.60 -10.70 2.39
N HIS A 272 8.78 -11.03 2.89
CA HIS A 272 9.80 -11.76 2.13
C HIS A 272 9.35 -13.18 1.79
N ALA A 273 8.49 -13.78 2.63
CA ALA A 273 7.86 -15.08 2.40
C ALA A 273 6.80 -15.06 1.29
N GLY A 274 6.32 -13.89 0.86
CA GLY A 274 5.29 -13.77 -0.17
C GLY A 274 3.94 -14.36 0.23
N GLY A 275 3.56 -14.19 1.50
CA GLY A 275 2.29 -14.62 2.05
C GLY A 275 2.18 -16.11 2.35
N ILE A 276 3.27 -16.87 2.25
CA ILE A 276 3.26 -18.33 2.42
C ILE A 276 4.39 -18.76 3.36
N LEU A 277 4.03 -19.34 4.50
CA LEU A 277 4.97 -19.85 5.51
C LEU A 277 4.71 -21.34 5.72
N GLY A 278 5.75 -22.16 5.58
CA GLY A 278 5.63 -23.63 5.71
C GLY A 278 4.70 -24.27 4.67
N GLY A 279 4.43 -23.60 3.54
CA GLY A 279 3.47 -24.04 2.53
C GLY A 279 2.01 -23.69 2.84
N ILE A 280 1.76 -22.84 3.83
CA ILE A 280 0.43 -22.41 4.28
C ILE A 280 0.36 -20.88 4.20
N SER A 281 -0.78 -20.32 3.78
CA SER A 281 -0.98 -18.87 3.75
C SER A 281 -0.84 -18.26 5.15
N SER A 282 -0.09 -17.15 5.24
CA SER A 282 0.16 -16.44 6.50
C SER A 282 -0.88 -15.35 6.82
N GLY A 283 -1.77 -15.04 5.87
CA GLY A 283 -2.68 -13.90 5.94
C GLY A 283 -2.13 -12.63 5.27
N GLN A 284 -0.83 -12.59 4.95
CA GLN A 284 -0.24 -11.52 4.14
C GLN A 284 -0.58 -11.70 2.66
N ARG A 285 -0.39 -10.64 1.85
CA ARG A 285 -0.52 -10.68 0.38
C ARG A 285 0.31 -11.84 -0.19
N VAL A 286 -0.33 -12.71 -0.96
CA VAL A 286 0.38 -13.77 -1.69
C VAL A 286 1.02 -13.16 -2.93
N THR A 287 2.33 -13.31 -3.11
CA THR A 287 3.06 -12.73 -4.24
C THR A 287 3.75 -13.82 -5.05
N CYS A 288 3.48 -13.83 -6.36
CA CYS A 288 4.07 -14.75 -7.32
C CYS A 288 4.74 -13.96 -8.45
N SER A 289 5.87 -14.43 -8.97
CA SER A 289 6.50 -13.88 -10.17
C SER A 289 6.82 -14.99 -11.16
N VAL A 290 6.62 -14.71 -12.44
CA VAL A 290 6.65 -15.71 -13.51
C VAL A 290 7.56 -15.24 -14.64
N ALA A 291 8.61 -16.00 -14.94
CA ALA A 291 9.57 -15.69 -15.99
C ALA A 291 9.23 -16.41 -17.30
N PHE A 292 8.96 -15.63 -18.35
CA PHE A 292 8.67 -16.11 -19.70
C PHE A 292 9.93 -15.99 -20.58
N LYS A 293 10.26 -17.08 -21.27
CA LYS A 293 11.32 -17.05 -22.29
C LYS A 293 10.91 -16.23 -23.52
N PRO A 294 11.87 -15.76 -24.33
CA PRO A 294 11.59 -15.20 -25.65
C PRO A 294 10.81 -16.14 -26.57
N THR A 295 10.00 -15.57 -27.46
CA THR A 295 9.20 -16.30 -28.43
C THR A 295 10.08 -17.03 -29.44
N SER A 296 9.95 -18.36 -29.53
CA SER A 296 10.87 -19.15 -30.37
C SER A 296 10.53 -19.17 -31.87
N SER A 297 9.40 -18.57 -32.28
CA SER A 297 9.04 -18.43 -33.70
C SER A 297 9.52 -17.08 -34.23
N LEU A 298 10.67 -17.11 -34.91
CA LEU A 298 11.34 -15.92 -35.46
C LEU A 298 11.34 -15.92 -37.00
N ARG A 299 11.52 -14.73 -37.56
CA ARG A 299 11.77 -14.53 -39.00
C ARG A 299 13.26 -14.69 -39.35
N LEU A 300 14.12 -14.75 -38.34
CA LEU A 300 15.53 -15.06 -38.48
C LEU A 300 15.70 -16.58 -38.67
N PRO A 301 16.44 -17.03 -39.70
CA PRO A 301 16.68 -18.44 -39.95
C PRO A 301 17.54 -19.08 -38.86
N VAL A 302 17.28 -20.35 -38.59
CA VAL A 302 18.08 -21.18 -37.69
C VAL A 302 18.11 -22.62 -38.21
N ASP A 303 19.27 -23.26 -38.10
CA ASP A 303 19.43 -24.67 -38.45
C ASP A 303 18.67 -25.56 -37.47
N SER A 304 17.95 -26.54 -38.00
CA SER A 304 17.31 -27.61 -37.24
C SER A 304 17.28 -28.91 -38.04
N LEU A 305 16.49 -29.88 -37.56
CA LEU A 305 16.32 -31.18 -38.22
C LEU A 305 14.88 -31.38 -38.69
N ASP A 306 14.71 -32.13 -39.76
CA ASP A 306 13.43 -32.72 -40.14
C ASP A 306 13.21 -34.09 -39.46
N ILE A 307 12.03 -34.69 -39.65
CA ILE A 307 11.69 -36.02 -39.13
C ILE A 307 12.55 -37.15 -39.72
N HIS A 308 13.30 -36.90 -40.79
CA HIS A 308 14.21 -37.85 -41.44
C HIS A 308 15.66 -37.69 -40.95
N GLY A 309 15.93 -36.70 -40.09
CA GLY A 309 17.27 -36.42 -39.56
C GLY A 309 18.14 -35.57 -40.49
N ASN A 310 17.58 -34.98 -41.55
CA ASN A 310 18.33 -34.05 -42.40
C ASN A 310 18.34 -32.66 -41.79
N THR A 311 19.46 -31.94 -41.97
CA THR A 311 19.53 -30.52 -41.61
C THR A 311 18.61 -29.70 -42.51
N VAL A 312 17.75 -28.90 -41.89
CA VAL A 312 16.84 -27.97 -42.55
C VAL A 312 16.92 -26.60 -41.90
N GLU A 313 16.82 -25.56 -42.73
CA GLU A 313 16.69 -24.19 -42.23
C GLU A 313 15.23 -23.93 -41.86
N VAL A 314 14.98 -23.56 -40.61
CA VAL A 314 13.64 -23.24 -40.11
C VAL A 314 13.48 -21.72 -40.04
N VAL A 315 12.51 -21.22 -40.80
CA VAL A 315 12.04 -19.83 -40.73
C VAL A 315 10.54 -19.85 -40.50
N THR A 316 10.08 -19.22 -39.43
CA THR A 316 8.63 -19.12 -39.20
C THR A 316 8.11 -17.83 -39.83
N THR A 317 7.43 -17.97 -40.96
CA THR A 317 6.74 -16.85 -41.62
C THR A 317 5.30 -16.77 -41.10
N GLY A 318 4.92 -15.66 -40.45
CA GLY A 318 3.61 -15.54 -39.83
C GLY A 318 3.47 -14.45 -38.76
N ARG A 319 2.28 -14.37 -38.15
CA ARG A 319 1.88 -13.38 -37.13
C ARG A 319 2.23 -13.88 -35.73
N HIS A 320 3.50 -13.81 -35.33
CA HIS A 320 3.95 -14.23 -33.99
C HIS A 320 4.16 -13.04 -33.06
N ASP A 321 3.91 -13.27 -31.77
CA ASP A 321 4.17 -12.27 -30.74
C ASP A 321 5.67 -12.10 -30.52
N PRO A 322 6.25 -10.89 -30.67
CA PRO A 322 7.64 -10.62 -30.28
C PRO A 322 7.89 -10.80 -28.78
N CYS A 323 6.85 -10.81 -27.94
CA CYS A 323 6.93 -11.19 -26.54
C CYS A 323 5.61 -11.86 -26.10
N VAL A 324 5.67 -13.15 -25.72
CA VAL A 324 4.49 -13.88 -25.24
C VAL A 324 4.03 -13.46 -23.85
N GLY A 325 4.91 -12.86 -23.03
CA GLY A 325 4.60 -12.46 -21.66
C GLY A 325 3.57 -11.33 -21.55
N ILE A 326 3.44 -10.49 -22.58
CA ILE A 326 2.48 -9.36 -22.61
C ILE A 326 1.04 -9.84 -22.39
N ARG A 327 0.66 -11.00 -22.92
CA ARG A 327 -0.71 -11.53 -22.79
C ARG A 327 -0.84 -12.59 -21.69
N ALA A 328 0.24 -12.82 -20.94
CA ALA A 328 0.27 -13.87 -19.94
C ALA A 328 -0.35 -13.43 -18.61
N THR A 329 -0.46 -12.12 -18.35
CA THR A 329 -1.06 -11.56 -17.13
C THR A 329 -2.41 -12.20 -16.75
N PRO A 330 -3.46 -12.18 -17.60
CA PRO A 330 -4.74 -12.81 -17.25
C PRO A 330 -4.64 -14.34 -17.09
N ILE A 331 -3.67 -14.99 -17.72
CA ILE A 331 -3.43 -16.44 -17.57
C ILE A 331 -2.83 -16.73 -16.19
N CYS A 332 -1.83 -15.95 -15.78
CA CYS A 332 -1.22 -16.08 -14.46
C CYS A 332 -2.24 -15.81 -13.34
N GLU A 333 -3.03 -14.75 -13.46
CA GLU A 333 -4.13 -14.46 -12.51
C GLU A 333 -5.12 -15.62 -12.40
N ALA A 334 -5.54 -16.18 -13.54
CA ALA A 334 -6.48 -17.30 -13.57
C ALA A 334 -5.91 -18.55 -12.88
N MET A 335 -4.62 -18.86 -13.07
CA MET A 335 -3.98 -19.99 -12.41
C MET A 335 -3.84 -19.77 -10.91
N VAL A 336 -3.50 -18.55 -10.46
CA VAL A 336 -3.48 -18.20 -9.02
C VAL A 336 -4.87 -18.35 -8.42
N ALA A 337 -5.90 -17.82 -9.08
CA ALA A 337 -7.29 -17.92 -8.63
C ALA A 337 -7.75 -19.37 -8.48
N ALA A 338 -7.43 -20.21 -9.47
CA ALA A 338 -7.85 -21.61 -9.44
C ALA A 338 -7.17 -22.42 -8.32
N VAL A 339 -5.87 -22.18 -8.07
CA VAL A 339 -5.16 -22.81 -6.93
C VAL A 339 -5.72 -22.33 -5.60
N LEU A 340 -5.94 -21.01 -5.44
CA LEU A 340 -6.48 -20.46 -4.20
C LEU A 340 -7.89 -20.98 -3.92
N MET A 341 -8.75 -21.08 -4.93
CA MET A 341 -10.09 -21.65 -4.76
C MET A 341 -10.02 -23.12 -4.37
N ASP A 342 -9.17 -23.92 -5.01
CA ASP A 342 -9.02 -25.33 -4.67
C ASP A 342 -8.56 -25.50 -3.21
N GLN A 343 -7.57 -24.72 -2.78
CA GLN A 343 -7.09 -24.72 -1.39
C GLN A 343 -8.13 -24.24 -0.39
N ALA A 344 -8.93 -23.23 -0.74
CA ALA A 344 -10.05 -22.76 0.08
C ALA A 344 -11.10 -23.87 0.29
N LEU A 345 -11.44 -24.61 -0.77
CA LEU A 345 -12.39 -25.73 -0.68
C LEU A 345 -11.85 -26.87 0.16
N ARG A 346 -10.56 -27.21 0.03
CA ARG A 346 -9.92 -28.26 0.84
C ARG A 346 -9.86 -27.85 2.31
N HIS A 347 -9.46 -26.62 2.58
CA HIS A 347 -9.44 -26.06 3.93
C HIS A 347 -10.85 -26.10 4.54
N ARG A 348 -11.88 -25.67 3.80
CA ARG A 348 -13.27 -25.75 4.25
C ARG A 348 -13.70 -27.20 4.55
N ALA A 349 -13.28 -28.17 3.74
CA ALA A 349 -13.68 -29.56 3.88
C ALA A 349 -13.02 -30.28 5.07
N GLN A 350 -11.77 -29.93 5.41
CA GLN A 350 -11.00 -30.60 6.46
C GLN A 350 -10.92 -29.79 7.76
N CYS A 351 -10.82 -28.47 7.67
CA CYS A 351 -10.46 -27.56 8.76
C CYS A 351 -11.54 -26.50 9.05
N GLY A 352 -12.74 -26.62 8.48
CA GLY A 352 -13.78 -25.59 8.57
C GLY A 352 -14.27 -25.25 9.99
N ASP A 353 -14.05 -26.15 10.96
CA ASP A 353 -14.42 -25.96 12.37
C ASP A 353 -13.27 -25.39 13.22
N VAL A 354 -12.10 -25.14 12.62
CA VAL A 354 -10.94 -24.59 13.35
C VAL A 354 -11.13 -23.09 13.56
N GLU A 355 -11.38 -22.71 14.81
CA GLU A 355 -11.42 -21.32 15.24
C GLU A 355 -10.22 -21.03 16.15
N VAL A 356 -9.42 -20.04 15.76
CA VAL A 356 -8.37 -19.48 16.61
C VAL A 356 -8.61 -17.98 16.76
N PRO A 357 -8.33 -17.38 17.92
CA PRO A 357 -8.34 -15.92 18.05
C PRO A 357 -7.47 -15.33 16.95
N THR A 358 -8.08 -14.53 16.08
CA THR A 358 -7.35 -13.86 15.00
C THR A 358 -6.40 -12.86 15.63
N LEU A 359 -5.11 -13.20 15.66
CA LEU A 359 -4.07 -12.21 15.95
C LEU A 359 -4.17 -11.10 14.90
N PRO A 360 -3.83 -9.83 15.23
CA PRO A 360 -3.97 -8.75 14.27
C PRO A 360 -3.14 -9.10 13.05
N THR A 361 -3.84 -9.33 11.94
CA THR A 361 -3.21 -9.53 10.65
C THR A 361 -3.16 -8.12 10.06
N PRO A 362 -1.99 -7.58 9.71
CA PRO A 362 -1.89 -6.21 9.28
C PRO A 362 -2.86 -5.97 8.14
N GLN A 363 -3.37 -4.74 8.08
CA GLN A 363 -3.78 -4.17 6.81
C GLN A 363 -2.74 -4.56 5.77
N GLN A 364 -3.25 -5.04 4.63
CA GLN A 364 -2.50 -5.15 3.39
C GLN A 364 -1.46 -4.04 3.36
N PHE A 365 -0.19 -4.37 3.09
CA PHE A 365 0.83 -3.36 2.80
C PHE A 365 0.11 -2.24 2.04
N PRO A 366 0.16 -0.97 2.47
CA PRO A 366 -0.25 0.09 1.56
C PRO A 366 0.47 -0.25 0.27
N ASP A 367 -0.29 -0.36 -0.82
CA ASP A 367 0.25 -0.61 -2.14
C ASP A 367 1.59 0.13 -2.21
N SER A 368 2.70 -0.58 -2.44
CA SER A 368 4.02 0.07 -2.55
C SER A 368 3.80 1.34 -3.33
N PRO A 369 4.12 2.49 -2.72
CA PRO A 369 3.32 3.70 -2.79
C PRO A 369 2.78 3.83 -4.19
N VAL A 370 1.46 3.73 -4.37
CA VAL A 370 0.82 4.28 -5.57
C VAL A 370 1.48 5.64 -5.67
N MET A 371 2.38 5.81 -6.64
CA MET A 371 3.01 7.10 -6.85
C MET A 371 1.88 7.94 -7.37
N SER A 372 1.21 8.57 -6.41
CA SER A 372 0.22 9.58 -6.64
C SER A 372 0.84 10.52 -7.64
N LYS A 373 0.04 10.91 -8.63
CA LYS A 373 0.44 11.94 -9.57
C LYS A 373 1.20 13.04 -8.80
N PRO A 374 2.47 13.32 -9.16
CA PRO A 374 3.29 14.21 -8.38
C PRO A 374 2.57 15.52 -8.13
N VAL A 375 2.55 15.98 -6.88
CA VAL A 375 1.89 17.23 -6.47
C VAL A 375 2.92 18.31 -6.18
N ASN A 376 2.57 19.54 -6.52
CA ASN A 376 3.38 20.71 -6.21
C ASN A 376 3.12 21.16 -4.78
N VAL A 377 4.17 21.19 -3.96
CA VAL A 377 4.09 21.46 -2.52
C VAL A 377 4.79 22.78 -2.20
N ALA A 378 4.17 23.60 -1.36
CA ALA A 378 4.82 24.76 -0.75
C ALA A 378 4.95 24.56 0.77
N ILE A 379 6.11 24.88 1.34
CA ILE A 379 6.31 24.94 2.80
C ILE A 379 6.51 26.40 3.19
N VAL A 380 5.55 26.96 3.91
CA VAL A 380 5.61 28.33 4.45
C VAL A 380 6.20 28.28 5.86
N GLY A 381 7.24 29.07 6.12
CA GLY A 381 8.03 28.99 7.36
C GLY A 381 9.10 27.91 7.32
N ALA A 382 9.67 27.62 6.14
CA ALA A 382 10.59 26.51 5.91
C ALA A 382 11.86 26.53 6.79
N THR A 383 12.33 27.70 7.22
CA THR A 383 13.52 27.87 8.08
C THR A 383 13.24 27.74 9.58
N GLY A 384 11.97 27.53 9.97
CA GLY A 384 11.59 27.25 11.35
C GLY A 384 11.83 25.79 11.73
N ALA A 385 11.86 25.49 13.03
CA ALA A 385 12.05 24.11 13.52
C ALA A 385 10.99 23.14 12.97
N VAL A 386 9.72 23.57 12.87
CA VAL A 386 8.66 22.76 12.26
C VAL A 386 8.85 22.62 10.75
N GLY A 387 9.27 23.68 10.06
CA GLY A 387 9.53 23.66 8.62
C GLY A 387 10.67 22.72 8.21
N GLU A 388 11.79 22.75 8.95
CA GLU A 388 12.90 21.80 8.78
C GLU A 388 12.44 20.37 9.06
N THR A 389 11.60 20.16 10.07
CA THR A 389 11.06 18.83 10.39
C THR A 389 10.09 18.33 9.31
N LEU A 390 9.24 19.20 8.75
CA LEU A 390 8.38 18.87 7.60
C LEU A 390 9.21 18.39 6.41
N LEU A 391 10.31 19.10 6.10
CA LEU A 391 11.23 18.70 5.02
C LEU A 391 11.82 17.30 5.25
N ALA A 392 12.27 17.03 6.47
CA ALA A 392 12.81 15.72 6.85
C ALA A 392 11.75 14.62 6.67
N ILE A 393 10.55 14.81 7.23
CA ILE A 393 9.46 13.81 7.16
C ILE A 393 9.00 13.57 5.72
N LEU A 394 8.83 14.63 4.91
CA LEU A 394 8.46 14.48 3.49
C LEU A 394 9.49 13.61 2.74
N ALA A 395 10.78 13.77 3.04
CA ALA A 395 11.84 12.97 2.44
C ALA A 395 11.85 11.52 2.95
N GLU A 396 11.73 11.33 4.27
CA GLU A 396 11.68 10.01 4.93
C GLU A 396 10.49 9.18 4.42
N ARG A 397 9.34 9.82 4.22
CA ARG A 397 8.10 9.19 3.75
C ARG A 397 7.99 9.11 2.23
N GLN A 398 9.01 9.57 1.50
CA GLN A 398 9.04 9.60 0.04
C GLN A 398 7.79 10.24 -0.58
N PHE A 399 7.34 11.37 -0.01
CA PHE A 399 6.13 12.05 -0.45
C PHE A 399 6.21 12.40 -1.95
N PRO A 400 5.14 12.21 -2.75
CA PRO A 400 5.14 12.31 -4.21
C PRO A 400 5.20 13.77 -4.68
N ILE A 401 6.36 14.39 -4.53
CA ILE A 401 6.58 15.80 -4.88
C ILE A 401 6.95 15.94 -6.36
N GLY A 402 6.20 16.79 -7.08
CA GLY A 402 6.58 17.33 -8.38
C GLY A 402 7.56 18.48 -8.21
N GLU A 403 7.04 19.67 -7.87
CA GLU A 403 7.83 20.83 -7.45
C GLU A 403 7.69 21.10 -5.95
N LEU A 404 8.77 21.55 -5.30
CA LEU A 404 8.79 21.92 -3.89
C LEU A 404 9.29 23.36 -3.72
N HIS A 405 8.43 24.23 -3.21
CA HIS A 405 8.73 25.62 -2.93
C HIS A 405 8.96 25.83 -1.43
N LEU A 406 10.11 26.38 -1.06
CA LEU A 406 10.44 26.73 0.32
C LEU A 406 10.25 28.22 0.50
N LEU A 407 9.33 28.61 1.38
CA LEU A 407 8.91 30.00 1.55
C LEU A 407 9.21 30.45 2.98
N ALA A 408 9.81 31.62 3.11
CA ALA A 408 10.05 32.27 4.40
C ALA A 408 9.93 33.80 4.24
N SER A 409 10.30 34.55 5.28
CA SER A 409 10.40 36.00 5.21
C SER A 409 11.58 36.46 4.35
N GLU A 410 11.55 37.72 3.91
CA GLU A 410 12.64 38.39 3.18
C GLU A 410 14.02 38.16 3.83
N ARG A 411 14.11 38.14 5.16
CA ARG A 411 15.37 37.92 5.89
C ARG A 411 16.00 36.55 5.62
N SER A 412 15.18 35.53 5.40
CA SER A 412 15.61 34.14 5.14
C SER A 412 15.62 33.78 3.66
N ALA A 413 15.17 34.68 2.79
CA ALA A 413 15.23 34.47 1.35
C ALA A 413 16.68 34.35 0.87
N GLY A 414 16.96 33.36 0.02
CA GLY A 414 18.30 33.02 -0.46
C GLY A 414 19.06 31.99 0.39
N GLU A 415 18.57 31.65 1.59
CA GLU A 415 19.07 30.49 2.34
C GLU A 415 18.87 29.19 1.55
N LYS A 416 19.70 28.17 1.82
CA LYS A 416 19.62 26.86 1.17
C LYS A 416 19.35 25.77 2.19
N LEU A 417 18.22 25.09 2.04
CA LEU A 417 17.85 23.94 2.87
C LEU A 417 18.02 22.64 2.09
N GLU A 418 18.33 21.57 2.81
CA GLU A 418 18.56 20.24 2.22
C GLU A 418 17.23 19.47 2.16
N TYR A 419 16.97 18.83 1.01
CA TYR A 419 15.86 17.92 0.80
C TYR A 419 16.36 16.67 0.06
N GLY A 420 16.57 15.59 0.80
CA GLY A 420 17.31 14.43 0.31
C GLY A 420 18.71 14.83 -0.17
N ALA A 421 19.04 14.52 -1.42
CA ALA A 421 20.32 14.90 -2.04
C ALA A 421 20.32 16.32 -2.68
N ARG A 422 19.20 17.05 -2.64
CA ARG A 422 19.03 18.35 -3.30
C ARG A 422 19.17 19.51 -2.30
N LYS A 423 19.65 20.66 -2.78
CA LYS A 423 19.64 21.93 -2.04
C LYS A 423 18.64 22.88 -2.69
N LEU A 424 17.62 23.26 -1.94
CA LEU A 424 16.55 24.13 -2.41
C LEU A 424 16.73 25.53 -1.82
N VAL A 425 16.49 26.55 -2.65
CA VAL A 425 16.61 27.95 -2.25
C VAL A 425 15.30 28.39 -1.61
N VAL A 426 15.39 29.05 -0.46
CA VAL A 426 14.26 29.67 0.22
C VAL A 426 13.88 30.96 -0.51
N LEU A 427 12.61 31.09 -0.87
CA LEU A 427 12.03 32.26 -1.54
C LEU A 427 11.30 33.16 -0.53
N ASP A 428 11.21 34.44 -0.84
CA ASP A 428 10.40 35.38 -0.09
C ASP A 428 8.91 35.15 -0.40
N ILE A 429 8.12 34.89 0.64
CA ILE A 429 6.67 34.66 0.51
C ILE A 429 5.93 35.89 -0.03
N ALA A 430 6.40 37.11 0.26
CA ALA A 430 5.70 38.34 -0.14
C ALA A 430 5.64 38.51 -1.67
N GLY A 431 6.65 38.00 -2.39
CA GLY A 431 6.74 38.03 -3.85
C GLY A 431 6.37 36.72 -4.54
N PHE A 432 5.92 35.69 -3.81
CA PHE A 432 5.63 34.38 -4.36
C PHE A 432 4.21 34.28 -4.93
N ASP A 433 4.08 33.76 -6.15
CA ASP A 433 2.79 33.43 -6.77
C ASP A 433 2.35 32.01 -6.35
N PRO A 434 1.23 31.84 -5.63
CA PRO A 434 0.72 30.54 -5.23
C PRO A 434 0.12 29.71 -6.38
N GLY A 435 -0.01 30.28 -7.58
CA GLY A 435 -0.54 29.57 -8.74
C GLY A 435 0.21 28.26 -9.06
N GLY A 436 -0.53 27.16 -9.18
CA GLY A 436 0.03 25.84 -9.49
C GLY A 436 0.52 25.04 -8.28
N VAL A 437 0.43 25.57 -7.06
CA VAL A 437 0.63 24.80 -5.82
C VAL A 437 -0.61 23.96 -5.52
N ASP A 438 -0.42 22.67 -5.28
CA ASP A 438 -1.49 21.73 -4.95
C ASP A 438 -1.74 21.66 -3.45
N ILE A 439 -0.66 21.66 -2.66
CA ILE A 439 -0.70 21.56 -1.20
C ILE A 439 0.26 22.57 -0.59
N ALA A 440 -0.20 23.34 0.40
CA ALA A 440 0.62 24.30 1.13
C ALA A 440 0.66 23.97 2.62
N LEU A 441 1.85 23.64 3.12
CA LEU A 441 2.10 23.32 4.53
C LEU A 441 2.58 24.58 5.26
N PHE A 442 1.75 25.12 6.14
CA PHE A 442 2.04 26.33 6.88
C PHE A 442 2.63 25.99 8.26
N ALA A 443 3.94 26.22 8.39
CA ALA A 443 4.73 26.11 9.62
C ALA A 443 5.18 27.48 10.13
N ALA A 444 4.36 28.51 9.92
CA ALA A 444 4.62 29.88 10.34
C ALA A 444 3.67 30.33 11.46
N GLY A 445 3.90 31.51 12.03
CA GLY A 445 3.05 32.09 13.06
C GLY A 445 1.71 32.60 12.51
N SER A 446 0.73 32.79 13.40
CA SER A 446 -0.66 33.13 13.05
C SER A 446 -0.80 34.39 12.18
N SER A 447 0.10 35.38 12.31
CA SER A 447 0.09 36.57 11.45
C SER A 447 0.36 36.23 9.97
N VAL A 448 1.31 35.33 9.70
CA VAL A 448 1.63 34.86 8.34
C VAL A 448 0.49 34.00 7.80
N SER A 449 -0.03 33.09 8.63
CA SER A 449 -1.17 32.25 8.25
C SER A 449 -2.41 33.09 7.90
N ARG A 450 -2.74 34.10 8.70
CA ARG A 450 -3.83 35.05 8.42
C ARG A 450 -3.67 35.75 7.08
N GLU A 451 -2.46 36.18 6.77
CA GLU A 451 -2.19 36.94 5.56
C GLU A 451 -2.15 36.08 4.29
N TYR A 452 -1.56 34.88 4.36
CA TYR A 452 -1.23 34.10 3.16
C TYR A 452 -2.08 32.83 2.97
N ALA A 453 -2.60 32.18 4.01
CA ALA A 453 -3.33 30.91 3.85
C ALA A 453 -4.52 31.05 2.90
N ALA A 454 -5.32 32.11 3.06
CA ALA A 454 -6.45 32.38 2.17
C ALA A 454 -6.03 32.64 0.72
N LYS A 455 -4.84 33.22 0.48
CA LYS A 455 -4.30 33.47 -0.87
C LYS A 455 -3.94 32.14 -1.57
N PHE A 456 -3.30 31.21 -0.85
CA PHE A 456 -2.99 29.88 -1.36
C PHE A 456 -4.26 29.06 -1.63
N ALA A 457 -5.22 29.08 -0.70
CA ALA A 457 -6.49 28.39 -0.88
C ALA A 457 -7.28 28.94 -2.09
N ALA A 458 -7.34 30.26 -2.26
CA ALA A 458 -7.97 30.90 -3.41
C ALA A 458 -7.30 30.57 -4.75
N ALA A 459 -5.99 30.24 -4.73
CA ALA A 459 -5.24 29.81 -5.90
C ALA A 459 -5.41 28.30 -6.22
N GLY A 460 -6.18 27.56 -5.41
CA GLY A 460 -6.50 26.15 -5.63
C GLY A 460 -5.68 25.16 -4.78
N ALA A 461 -4.78 25.64 -3.93
CA ALA A 461 -4.04 24.78 -3.01
C ALA A 461 -4.92 24.32 -1.85
N VAL A 462 -4.72 23.09 -1.37
CA VAL A 462 -5.20 22.71 -0.03
C VAL A 462 -4.17 23.15 1.00
N VAL A 463 -4.58 24.01 1.92
CA VAL A 463 -3.70 24.57 2.94
C VAL A 463 -3.81 23.73 4.22
N ILE A 464 -2.69 23.31 4.78
CA ILE A 464 -2.62 22.65 6.08
C ILE A 464 -1.86 23.58 7.02
N ASP A 465 -2.58 24.15 7.99
CA ASP A 465 -2.07 25.21 8.86
C ASP A 465 -1.75 24.72 10.28
N ASN A 466 -0.50 24.90 10.69
CA ASN A 466 -0.04 24.54 12.05
C ASN A 466 -0.23 25.66 13.07
N SER A 467 -0.63 26.85 12.65
CA SER A 467 -0.81 27.98 13.56
C SER A 467 -2.10 27.86 14.36
N SER A 468 -2.31 28.75 15.33
CA SER A 468 -3.58 28.82 16.07
C SER A 468 -4.68 29.58 15.31
N GLU A 469 -4.37 30.21 14.18
CA GLU A 469 -5.26 31.17 13.50
C GLU A 469 -6.63 30.58 13.13
N PHE A 470 -6.65 29.38 12.56
CA PHE A 470 -7.87 28.79 12.02
C PHE A 470 -8.49 27.68 12.89
N ARG A 471 -7.87 27.32 14.02
CA ARG A 471 -8.31 26.18 14.85
C ARG A 471 -9.70 26.37 15.47
N GLY A 472 -10.15 27.61 15.63
CA GLY A 472 -11.47 27.97 16.12
C GLY A 472 -12.49 28.32 15.03
N ASP A 473 -12.08 28.35 13.76
CA ASP A 473 -12.96 28.73 12.65
C ASP A 473 -13.92 27.57 12.32
N PRO A 474 -15.26 27.75 12.34
CA PRO A 474 -16.21 26.69 12.05
C PRO A 474 -16.10 26.15 10.62
N ASP A 475 -15.62 26.95 9.67
CA ASP A 475 -15.49 26.59 8.26
C ASP A 475 -14.11 25.99 7.91
N VAL A 476 -13.28 25.76 8.93
CA VAL A 476 -11.98 25.08 8.81
C VAL A 476 -11.95 23.85 9.71
N PRO A 477 -11.85 22.62 9.17
CA PRO A 477 -11.79 21.42 9.99
C PRO A 477 -10.51 21.36 10.82
N LEU A 478 -10.63 20.90 12.06
CA LEU A 478 -9.52 20.64 12.98
C LEU A 478 -9.26 19.13 13.04
N VAL A 479 -8.13 18.68 12.49
CA VAL A 479 -7.95 17.26 12.17
C VAL A 479 -6.67 16.67 12.77
N VAL A 480 -6.84 15.53 13.43
CA VAL A 480 -5.80 14.59 13.83
C VAL A 480 -5.95 13.37 12.93
N ALA A 481 -4.95 13.10 12.08
CA ALA A 481 -5.04 12.10 11.02
C ALA A 481 -5.43 10.70 11.54
N GLU A 482 -4.95 10.29 12.71
CA GLU A 482 -5.27 8.97 13.30
C GLU A 482 -6.55 8.93 14.16
N VAL A 483 -7.24 10.05 14.34
CA VAL A 483 -8.38 10.16 15.26
C VAL A 483 -9.67 10.50 14.53
N ASN A 484 -9.67 11.55 13.71
CA ASN A 484 -10.86 12.06 13.02
C ASN A 484 -10.60 12.41 11.54
N PRO A 485 -9.99 11.51 10.73
CA PRO A 485 -9.61 11.82 9.36
C PRO A 485 -10.80 12.24 8.48
N ASP A 486 -12.00 11.70 8.71
CA ASP A 486 -13.18 12.04 7.89
C ASP A 486 -13.54 13.54 7.92
N ALA A 487 -13.15 14.27 8.97
CA ALA A 487 -13.39 15.71 9.07
C ALA A 487 -12.68 16.54 7.98
N LEU A 488 -11.61 16.00 7.36
CA LEU A 488 -10.86 16.72 6.32
C LEU A 488 -11.64 16.90 5.01
N ARG A 489 -12.68 16.08 4.77
CA ARG A 489 -13.52 16.14 3.56
C ARG A 489 -14.33 17.43 3.48
N GLU A 490 -14.69 18.00 4.62
CA GLU A 490 -15.49 19.23 4.71
C GLU A 490 -14.58 20.44 5.01
N ARG A 491 -13.97 20.99 3.95
CA ARG A 491 -13.06 22.14 4.01
C ARG A 491 -13.51 23.31 3.11
N PRO A 492 -14.62 24.00 3.44
CA PRO A 492 -15.20 25.03 2.57
C PRO A 492 -14.24 26.20 2.29
N ARG A 493 -13.28 26.49 3.19
CA ARG A 493 -12.24 27.50 2.97
C ARG A 493 -11.01 26.99 2.23
N GLY A 494 -10.92 25.69 1.89
CA GLY A 494 -9.72 25.06 1.34
C GLY A 494 -8.56 24.95 2.32
N ILE A 495 -8.82 25.17 3.62
CA ILE A 495 -7.84 25.15 4.70
C ILE A 495 -8.20 24.01 5.66
N ILE A 496 -7.21 23.33 6.21
CA ILE A 496 -7.29 22.33 7.28
C ILE A 496 -6.40 22.82 8.41
N ALA A 497 -6.92 22.87 9.64
CA ALA A 497 -6.16 23.26 10.81
C ALA A 497 -5.57 22.03 11.51
N ASN A 498 -4.29 22.10 11.86
CA ASN A 498 -3.60 21.15 12.71
C ASN A 498 -3.73 21.60 14.18
N PRO A 499 -4.06 20.71 15.12
CA PRO A 499 -4.21 21.07 16.54
C PRO A 499 -2.95 21.57 17.23
N ASN A 500 -3.14 22.07 18.44
CA ASN A 500 -2.05 22.35 19.38
C ASN A 500 -1.24 21.07 19.64
N CYS A 501 0.08 21.20 19.78
CA CYS A 501 0.99 20.07 19.98
C CYS A 501 0.69 19.24 21.23
N SER A 502 0.18 19.83 22.32
CA SER A 502 -0.32 19.09 23.48
C SER A 502 -1.67 18.41 23.19
N THR A 503 -2.62 19.11 22.57
CA THR A 503 -3.90 18.48 22.18
C THR A 503 -3.69 17.31 21.22
N MET A 504 -2.79 17.45 20.25
CA MET A 504 -2.49 16.45 19.24
C MET A 504 -2.11 15.11 19.87
N GLN A 505 -1.13 15.11 20.77
CA GLN A 505 -0.70 13.88 21.46
C GLN A 505 -1.78 13.36 22.42
N LEU A 506 -2.51 14.25 23.11
CA LEU A 506 -3.59 13.89 24.02
C LEU A 506 -4.71 13.15 23.28
N MET A 507 -5.11 13.64 22.10
CA MET A 507 -6.22 13.06 21.34
C MET A 507 -5.91 11.68 20.78
N VAL A 508 -4.66 11.45 20.34
CA VAL A 508 -4.23 10.10 19.93
C VAL A 508 -4.40 9.11 21.09
N ALA A 509 -4.08 9.51 22.33
CA ALA A 509 -4.28 8.66 23.51
C ALA A 509 -5.75 8.53 23.94
N LEU A 510 -6.52 9.63 23.95
CA LEU A 510 -7.86 9.64 24.56
C LEU A 510 -8.99 9.23 23.62
N ALA A 511 -8.84 9.40 22.31
CA ALA A 511 -9.88 9.03 21.35
C ALA A 511 -10.33 7.55 21.42
N PRO A 512 -9.43 6.54 21.45
CA PRO A 512 -9.86 5.14 21.55
C PRO A 512 -10.60 4.87 22.88
N ILE A 513 -10.17 5.50 23.97
CA ILE A 513 -10.84 5.39 25.28
C ILE A 513 -12.24 6.03 25.23
N HIS A 514 -12.35 7.23 24.66
CA HIS A 514 -13.63 7.93 24.53
C HIS A 514 -14.64 7.14 23.69
N ARG A 515 -14.20 6.54 22.58
CA ARG A 515 -15.06 5.66 21.76
C ARG A 515 -15.58 4.44 22.53
N ARG A 516 -14.77 3.87 23.44
CA ARG A 516 -15.16 2.68 24.22
C ARG A 516 -15.97 2.97 25.48
N ALA A 517 -15.67 4.04 26.21
CA ALA A 517 -16.19 4.27 27.56
C ALA A 517 -16.79 5.66 27.80
N THR A 518 -16.79 6.53 26.78
CA THR A 518 -17.20 7.95 26.83
C THR A 518 -16.58 8.70 28.01
N ILE A 519 -15.54 9.49 27.73
CA ILE A 519 -14.91 10.36 28.72
C ILE A 519 -15.87 11.49 29.09
N GLU A 520 -16.15 11.67 30.38
CA GLU A 520 -16.98 12.74 30.93
C GLU A 520 -16.11 13.91 31.42
N ARG A 521 -14.95 13.61 32.00
CA ARG A 521 -14.03 14.61 32.54
C ARG A 521 -12.57 14.26 32.27
N ILE A 522 -11.78 15.28 32.00
CA ILE A 522 -10.32 15.24 31.85
C ILE A 522 -9.73 16.26 32.83
N ASN A 523 -8.82 15.82 33.68
CA ASN A 523 -7.96 16.67 34.50
C ASN A 523 -6.51 16.42 34.07
N ILE A 524 -5.85 17.46 33.57
CA ILE A 524 -4.56 17.34 32.89
C ILE A 524 -3.58 18.42 33.35
N ALA A 525 -2.36 18.00 33.62
CA ALA A 525 -1.19 18.89 33.72
C ALA A 525 -0.22 18.58 32.60
N THR A 526 0.04 19.56 31.73
CA THR A 526 1.01 19.44 30.65
C THR A 526 2.37 20.01 31.08
N TYR A 527 3.42 19.31 30.67
CA TYR A 527 4.82 19.66 30.86
C TYR A 527 5.40 19.88 29.47
N GLN A 528 5.25 21.10 28.98
CA GLN A 528 5.63 21.47 27.63
C GLN A 528 7.12 21.81 27.56
N SER A 529 7.83 21.23 26.61
CA SER A 529 9.23 21.54 26.28
C SER A 529 9.39 22.98 25.79
N VAL A 530 10.65 23.45 25.80
CA VAL A 530 10.99 24.80 25.32
C VAL A 530 10.89 24.94 23.80
N SER A 531 10.99 23.84 23.02
CA SER A 531 10.81 23.89 21.57
C SER A 531 9.40 24.33 21.15
N GLY A 532 8.39 24.15 22.02
CA GLY A 532 7.04 24.67 21.78
C GLY A 532 6.97 26.20 21.64
N THR A 533 7.92 26.93 22.23
CA THR A 533 8.07 28.40 22.10
C THR A 533 8.99 28.78 20.92
N GLY A 534 9.65 27.80 20.29
CA GLY A 534 10.51 27.98 19.13
C GLY A 534 12.01 28.08 19.45
N ARG A 535 12.82 28.32 18.40
CA ARG A 535 14.30 28.25 18.47
C ARG A 535 14.91 29.18 19.51
N ALA A 536 14.39 30.40 19.67
CA ALA A 536 14.92 31.36 20.64
C ALA A 536 14.88 30.80 22.08
N ALA A 537 13.80 30.11 22.46
CA ALA A 537 13.66 29.49 23.77
C ALA A 537 14.63 28.32 23.97
N MET A 538 14.90 27.53 22.92
CA MET A 538 15.91 26.47 22.96
C MET A 538 17.31 27.04 23.16
N TYR A 539 17.66 28.10 22.44
CA TYR A 539 18.94 28.80 22.64
C TYR A 539 19.04 29.40 24.04
N GLU A 540 17.96 30.00 24.56
CA GLU A 540 17.93 30.52 25.92
C GLU A 540 18.17 29.43 26.97
N LEU A 541 17.48 28.29 26.88
CA LEU A 541 17.73 27.15 27.77
C LEU A 541 19.19 26.71 27.71
N GLY A 542 19.74 26.51 26.50
CA GLY A 542 21.13 26.10 26.32
C GLY A 542 22.13 27.10 26.89
N LYS A 543 21.93 28.40 26.63
CA LYS A 543 22.78 29.48 27.16
C LYS A 543 22.70 29.54 28.68
N GLN A 544 21.50 29.56 29.26
CA GLN A 544 21.31 29.58 30.71
C GLN A 544 21.97 28.37 31.38
N THR A 545 21.79 27.16 30.84
CA THR A 545 22.45 25.95 31.35
C THR A 545 23.97 26.09 31.30
N ALA A 546 24.54 26.53 30.17
CA ALA A 546 25.98 26.72 30.05
C ALA A 546 26.52 27.79 31.02
N ASP A 547 25.84 28.92 31.15
CA ASP A 547 26.24 30.00 32.06
C ASP A 547 26.19 29.55 33.52
N MET A 548 25.15 28.82 33.93
CA MET A 548 25.04 28.25 35.28
C MET A 548 26.16 27.25 35.60
N LEU A 549 26.45 26.33 34.68
CA LEU A 549 27.55 25.36 34.85
C LEU A 549 28.94 26.02 34.86
N ASN A 550 29.05 27.23 34.32
CA ASN A 550 30.26 28.06 34.35
C ASN A 550 30.22 29.13 35.46
N PHE A 551 29.29 29.04 36.42
CA PHE A 551 29.13 29.99 37.54
C PHE A 551 28.94 31.45 37.11
N ARG A 552 28.26 31.68 36.00
CA ARG A 552 27.88 33.02 35.49
C ARG A 552 26.42 33.32 35.80
N SER A 553 26.06 34.60 35.81
CA SER A 553 24.68 35.05 35.93
C SER A 553 23.87 34.67 34.69
N VAL A 554 22.61 34.28 34.87
CA VAL A 554 21.68 34.00 33.77
C VAL A 554 20.92 35.25 33.33
N GLU A 555 20.54 35.28 32.06
CA GLU A 555 19.62 36.29 31.50
C GLU A 555 18.37 35.58 30.98
N SER A 556 17.19 36.19 31.18
CA SER A 556 15.91 35.68 30.67
C SER A 556 15.33 36.73 29.72
N ASN A 557 15.27 36.39 28.44
CA ASN A 557 14.84 37.27 27.34
C ASN A 557 13.59 36.72 26.65
N VAL A 558 13.44 35.40 26.55
CA VAL A 558 12.28 34.74 25.94
C VAL A 558 11.23 34.46 27.00
N TYR A 559 11.62 33.84 28.10
CA TYR A 559 10.74 33.65 29.25
C TYR A 559 10.90 34.79 30.26
N PRO A 560 9.86 35.11 31.05
CA PRO A 560 9.93 36.17 32.07
C PRO A 560 10.84 35.80 33.25
N VAL A 561 11.17 34.52 33.41
CA VAL A 561 12.03 33.96 34.46
C VAL A 561 12.93 32.88 33.88
N GLN A 562 14.00 32.54 34.60
CA GLN A 562 14.95 31.48 34.22
C GLN A 562 14.20 30.16 33.94
N ILE A 563 14.47 29.55 32.79
CA ILE A 563 13.92 28.23 32.44
C ILE A 563 14.88 27.11 32.82
N ALA A 564 16.20 27.30 32.70
CA ALA A 564 17.17 26.26 33.06
C ALA A 564 16.99 25.80 34.51
N PHE A 565 16.87 24.48 34.70
CA PHE A 565 16.64 23.85 36.02
C PHE A 565 15.41 24.39 36.78
N ASN A 566 14.40 24.90 36.09
CA ASN A 566 13.18 25.47 36.67
C ASN A 566 11.93 25.01 35.93
N VAL A 567 10.75 25.15 36.56
CA VAL A 567 9.45 24.90 35.95
C VAL A 567 8.58 26.16 36.02
N ILE A 568 8.01 26.58 34.89
CA ILE A 568 7.23 27.82 34.79
C ILE A 568 5.75 27.44 34.60
N PRO A 569 4.86 27.69 35.58
CA PRO A 569 3.44 27.31 35.50
C PRO A 569 2.63 28.32 34.65
N HIS A 570 3.15 28.66 33.47
CA HIS A 570 2.56 29.68 32.60
C HIS A 570 2.92 29.41 31.13
N GLY A 571 1.91 29.43 30.27
CA GLY A 571 2.06 29.47 28.82
C GLY A 571 0.86 30.18 28.18
N GLY A 572 1.10 30.97 27.14
CA GLY A 572 0.06 31.81 26.54
C GLY A 572 -0.31 33.02 27.39
N ASP A 573 -1.45 33.62 27.09
CA ASP A 573 -1.96 34.84 27.74
C ASP A 573 -3.22 34.51 28.57
N PHE A 574 -3.41 35.16 29.72
CA PHE A 574 -4.65 35.02 30.49
C PHE A 574 -5.87 35.53 29.73
N ILE A 575 -7.00 34.84 29.89
CA ILE A 575 -8.32 35.27 29.42
C ILE A 575 -9.28 35.50 30.61
N ASP A 576 -10.47 36.01 30.34
CA ASP A 576 -11.43 36.48 31.36
C ASP A 576 -11.84 35.44 32.41
N ASN A 577 -11.76 34.14 32.09
CA ASN A 577 -12.12 33.05 33.00
C ASN A 577 -10.96 32.62 33.94
N GLY A 578 -9.81 33.30 33.88
CA GLY A 578 -8.63 33.00 34.70
C GLY A 578 -7.73 31.89 34.16
N TYR A 579 -8.09 31.21 33.07
CA TYR A 579 -7.20 30.31 32.34
C TYR A 579 -6.36 31.09 31.33
N THR A 580 -5.30 30.45 30.84
CA THR A 580 -4.48 30.94 29.74
C THR A 580 -5.00 30.45 28.38
N THR A 581 -4.62 31.13 27.31
CA THR A 581 -4.94 30.70 25.94
C THR A 581 -4.37 29.31 25.63
N GLU A 582 -3.24 28.93 26.23
CA GLU A 582 -2.65 27.61 26.03
C GLU A 582 -3.44 26.50 26.73
N GLU A 583 -3.93 26.75 27.95
CA GLU A 583 -4.84 25.83 28.66
C GLU A 583 -6.18 25.70 27.94
N MET A 584 -6.72 26.81 27.44
CA MET A 584 -8.02 26.80 26.77
C MET A 584 -8.01 26.11 25.41
N LYS A 585 -6.86 26.07 24.71
CA LYS A 585 -6.72 25.23 23.50
C LYS A 585 -7.01 23.76 23.79
N LEU A 586 -6.52 23.22 24.91
CA LEU A 586 -6.84 21.84 25.31
C LEU A 586 -8.35 21.65 25.52
N VAL A 587 -9.05 22.65 26.06
CA VAL A 587 -10.51 22.59 26.26
C VAL A 587 -11.25 22.61 24.93
N TRP A 588 -11.00 23.61 24.09
CA TRP A 588 -11.73 23.85 22.85
C TRP A 588 -11.45 22.76 21.82
N GLU A 589 -10.17 22.45 21.60
CA GLU A 589 -9.75 21.53 20.56
C GLU A 589 -10.13 20.08 20.92
N THR A 590 -10.06 19.67 22.19
CA THR A 590 -10.52 18.32 22.62
C THR A 590 -11.99 18.09 22.29
N ARG A 591 -12.86 19.02 22.66
CA ARG A 591 -14.31 18.92 22.39
C ARG A 591 -14.58 18.86 20.90
N ARG A 592 -13.89 19.70 20.13
CA ARG A 592 -14.02 19.76 18.67
C ARG A 592 -13.56 18.48 17.98
N ILE A 593 -12.41 17.93 18.36
CA ILE A 593 -11.82 16.73 17.74
C ILE A 593 -12.64 15.48 18.09
N LEU A 594 -13.11 15.36 19.32
CA LEU A 594 -13.94 14.23 19.75
C LEU A 594 -15.42 14.38 19.39
N GLY A 595 -15.86 15.57 18.96
CA GLY A 595 -17.25 15.85 18.62
C GLY A 595 -18.20 15.83 19.83
N ASP A 596 -17.71 16.16 21.03
CA ASP A 596 -18.51 16.14 22.26
C ASP A 596 -18.22 17.35 23.17
N ASP A 597 -19.10 18.34 23.12
CA ASP A 597 -19.01 19.57 23.92
C ASP A 597 -19.27 19.35 25.42
N ARG A 598 -19.77 18.19 25.82
CA ARG A 598 -20.09 17.88 27.22
C ARG A 598 -18.85 17.49 28.03
N ILE A 599 -17.74 17.16 27.36
CA ILE A 599 -16.50 16.79 28.05
C ILE A 599 -16.00 17.97 28.89
N GLY A 600 -15.89 17.74 30.20
CA GLY A 600 -15.26 18.70 31.11
C GLY A 600 -13.74 18.60 31.02
N VAL A 601 -13.04 19.68 30.68
CA VAL A 601 -11.57 19.69 30.63
C VAL A 601 -11.06 20.72 31.63
N ASN A 602 -10.23 20.26 32.58
CA ASN A 602 -9.49 21.10 33.51
C ASN A 602 -8.00 20.95 33.21
N ALA A 603 -7.39 22.00 32.64
CA ALA A 603 -6.01 21.97 32.20
C ALA A 603 -5.11 22.90 33.01
N THR A 604 -3.88 22.47 33.23
CA THR A 604 -2.78 23.30 33.72
C THR A 604 -1.59 23.16 32.77
N VAL A 605 -1.00 24.28 32.36
CA VAL A 605 0.16 24.30 31.46
C VAL A 605 1.42 24.71 32.21
N VAL A 606 2.45 23.87 32.12
CA VAL A 606 3.77 24.12 32.73
C VAL A 606 4.85 24.01 31.66
N ARG A 607 5.71 25.02 31.55
CA ARG A 607 6.92 24.97 30.73
C ARG A 607 8.06 24.33 31.53
N VAL A 608 8.73 23.35 30.93
CA VAL A 608 9.82 22.59 31.57
C VAL A 608 11.14 22.72 30.80
N PRO A 609 12.31 22.51 31.44
CA PRO A 609 13.62 22.69 30.82
C PRO A 609 14.03 21.46 30.01
N VAL A 610 13.16 21.04 29.10
CA VAL A 610 13.36 19.94 28.16
C VAL A 610 13.37 20.53 26.76
N PHE A 611 14.36 20.17 25.94
CA PHE A 611 14.48 20.72 24.58
C PHE A 611 13.32 20.30 23.68
N TYR A 612 13.04 19.00 23.58
CA TYR A 612 11.98 18.42 22.76
C TYR A 612 11.20 17.38 23.55
N GLY A 613 9.93 17.22 23.21
CA GLY A 613 9.03 16.26 23.85
C GLY A 613 8.15 16.92 24.92
N HIS A 614 6.84 16.95 24.68
CA HIS A 614 5.87 17.33 25.70
C HIS A 614 5.50 16.10 26.53
N SER A 615 5.20 16.30 27.80
CA SER A 615 4.69 15.23 28.67
C SER A 615 3.40 15.66 29.35
N GLU A 616 2.54 14.72 29.70
CA GLU A 616 1.23 15.00 30.28
C GLU A 616 0.88 14.01 31.38
N ALA A 617 0.54 14.53 32.54
CA ALA A 617 -0.16 13.76 33.56
C ALA A 617 -1.66 13.91 33.31
N VAL A 618 -2.30 12.82 32.91
CA VAL A 618 -3.70 12.81 32.46
C VAL A 618 -4.52 11.91 33.38
N HIS A 619 -5.61 12.48 33.90
CA HIS A 619 -6.60 11.78 34.70
C HIS A 619 -7.96 11.95 34.04
N ILE A 620 -8.65 10.85 33.79
CA ILE A 620 -9.95 10.85 33.12
C ILE A 620 -11.00 10.15 33.97
N GLU A 621 -12.24 10.62 33.87
CA GLU A 621 -13.42 9.96 34.40
C GLU A 621 -14.29 9.55 33.21
N THR A 622 -14.68 8.27 33.14
CA THR A 622 -15.51 7.73 32.06
C THR A 622 -16.93 7.43 32.54
N ARG A 623 -17.89 7.45 31.61
CA ARG A 623 -19.28 7.07 31.87
C ARG A 623 -19.38 5.59 32.20
N ASP A 624 -18.75 4.76 31.38
CA ASP A 624 -18.69 3.32 31.54
C ASP A 624 -17.36 2.92 32.19
N LYS A 625 -17.36 1.90 33.05
CA LYS A 625 -16.11 1.43 33.67
C LYS A 625 -15.16 0.90 32.59
N LEU A 626 -13.92 1.34 32.67
CA LEU A 626 -12.80 0.80 31.90
C LEU A 626 -11.68 0.44 32.88
N THR A 627 -11.21 -0.80 32.80
CA THR A 627 -10.07 -1.27 33.60
C THR A 627 -8.75 -0.77 33.02
N ALA A 628 -7.68 -0.78 33.81
CA ALA A 628 -6.35 -0.41 33.31
C ALA A 628 -5.89 -1.34 32.18
N GLU A 629 -6.22 -2.64 32.23
CA GLU A 629 -5.81 -3.58 31.19
C GLU A 629 -6.59 -3.38 29.89
N GLU A 630 -7.92 -3.19 29.95
CA GLU A 630 -8.70 -2.81 28.75
C GLU A 630 -8.16 -1.50 28.14
N ALA A 631 -7.77 -0.54 28.97
CA ALA A 631 -7.15 0.70 28.48
C ALA A 631 -5.80 0.42 27.78
N ARG A 632 -4.94 -0.45 28.33
CA ARG A 632 -3.69 -0.85 27.66
C ARG A 632 -3.96 -1.52 26.32
N GLU A 633 -4.93 -2.42 26.25
CA GLU A 633 -5.31 -3.10 25.01
C GLU A 633 -5.78 -2.12 23.93
N LEU A 634 -6.68 -1.18 24.29
CA LEU A 634 -7.16 -0.14 23.37
C LEU A 634 -6.02 0.75 22.86
N LEU A 635 -5.11 1.13 23.77
CA LEU A 635 -3.99 2.01 23.43
C LEU A 635 -2.95 1.30 22.57
N ARG A 636 -2.64 0.01 22.83
CA ARG A 636 -1.75 -0.80 21.98
C ARG A 636 -2.30 -0.97 20.55
N ALA A 637 -3.61 -0.95 20.39
CA ALA A 637 -4.27 -1.07 19.09
C ALA A 637 -4.44 0.27 18.35
N GLN A 638 -4.09 1.41 18.97
CA GLN A 638 -4.29 2.73 18.38
C GLN A 638 -3.12 3.09 17.45
N PRO A 639 -3.37 3.36 16.14
CA PRO A 639 -2.32 3.79 15.22
C PRO A 639 -1.61 5.06 15.69
N GLY A 640 -0.30 5.09 15.52
CA GLY A 640 0.55 6.22 15.92
C GLY A 640 0.81 6.32 17.43
N LEU A 641 0.52 5.25 18.20
CA LEU A 641 0.71 5.19 19.66
C LEU A 641 1.48 3.94 20.08
N GLU A 642 2.43 4.07 21.01
CA GLU A 642 3.13 2.94 21.65
C GLU A 642 2.93 2.94 23.18
N VAL A 643 2.61 1.76 23.75
CA VAL A 643 2.45 1.60 25.20
C VAL A 643 3.76 1.14 25.84
N VAL A 644 4.30 1.97 26.74
CA VAL A 644 5.51 1.71 27.53
C VAL A 644 5.12 1.73 29.01
N ASP A 645 4.78 0.58 29.57
CA ASP A 645 4.19 0.48 30.91
C ASP A 645 4.63 -0.80 31.65
N GLU A 646 5.92 -0.90 31.95
CA GLU A 646 6.55 -2.17 32.38
C GLU A 646 6.59 -2.39 33.90
N HIS A 647 6.24 -1.37 34.70
CA HIS A 647 6.25 -1.44 36.18
C HIS A 647 7.61 -1.82 36.80
N ILE A 648 8.70 -1.44 36.12
CA ILE A 648 10.09 -1.56 36.60
C ILE A 648 10.79 -0.19 36.54
N ASP A 649 11.96 -0.07 37.17
CA ASP A 649 12.76 1.15 37.11
C ASP A 649 13.13 1.50 35.66
N GLY A 650 12.78 2.71 35.23
CA GLY A 650 12.99 3.17 33.84
C GLY A 650 11.97 2.63 32.82
N GLY A 651 11.02 1.78 33.23
CA GLY A 651 10.03 1.13 32.36
C GLY A 651 8.83 2.01 31.93
N TYR A 652 9.03 3.33 31.80
CA TYR A 652 8.00 4.31 31.44
C TYR A 652 8.54 5.34 30.45
N PRO A 653 7.69 5.93 29.58
CA PRO A 653 8.17 6.80 28.53
C PRO A 653 8.55 8.17 29.09
N THR A 654 9.59 8.75 28.51
CA THR A 654 10.05 10.10 28.85
C THR A 654 10.30 10.91 27.58
N ALA A 655 10.25 12.24 27.72
CA ALA A 655 10.47 13.17 26.63
C ALA A 655 11.80 12.92 25.88
N VAL A 656 12.86 12.58 26.63
CA VAL A 656 14.21 12.39 26.08
C VAL A 656 14.42 10.99 25.54
N THR A 657 13.95 9.96 26.25
CA THR A 657 14.30 8.56 25.92
C THR A 657 13.43 7.94 24.84
N HIS A 658 12.17 8.35 24.73
CA HIS A 658 11.21 7.75 23.79
C HIS A 658 10.70 8.77 22.78
N ALA A 659 10.28 9.95 23.24
CA ALA A 659 9.57 10.88 22.37
C ALA A 659 10.48 11.61 21.38
N SER A 660 11.52 12.32 21.85
CA SER A 660 12.36 13.20 21.02
C SER A 660 12.88 12.52 19.76
N GLY A 661 12.50 13.04 18.59
CA GLY A 661 12.91 12.55 17.28
C GLY A 661 12.13 11.36 16.73
N ASN A 662 11.14 10.84 17.46
CA ASN A 662 10.33 9.70 17.04
C ASN A 662 8.89 10.12 16.67
N ASP A 663 8.24 9.31 15.83
CA ASP A 663 6.88 9.51 15.35
C ASP A 663 5.77 9.21 16.37
N PRO A 664 5.85 8.16 17.20
CA PRO A 664 4.71 7.76 18.03
C PRO A 664 4.39 8.72 19.19
N VAL A 665 3.14 8.65 19.63
CA VAL A 665 2.74 9.06 20.98
C VAL A 665 3.00 7.90 21.93
N TYR A 666 3.73 8.13 23.01
CA TYR A 666 4.02 7.11 24.00
C TYR A 666 3.11 7.24 25.22
N VAL A 667 2.51 6.15 25.66
CA VAL A 667 1.65 6.13 26.85
C VAL A 667 2.15 5.11 27.88
N GLY A 668 2.24 5.53 29.13
CA GLY A 668 2.62 4.68 30.25
C GLY A 668 1.92 5.05 31.55
N ARG A 669 2.31 4.41 32.65
CA ARG A 669 1.72 4.58 33.99
C ARG A 669 0.21 4.41 34.00
N ILE A 670 -0.32 3.48 33.20
CA ILE A 670 -1.76 3.28 33.01
C ILE A 670 -2.31 2.55 34.22
N ARG A 671 -3.24 3.18 34.93
CA ARG A 671 -3.79 2.63 36.17
C ARG A 671 -5.20 3.14 36.44
N GLU A 672 -5.97 2.34 37.14
CA GLU A 672 -7.25 2.76 37.70
C GLU A 672 -7.02 3.82 38.78
N ASP A 673 -7.85 4.85 38.79
CA ASP A 673 -7.87 5.83 39.85
C ASP A 673 -8.51 5.21 41.10
N ILE A 674 -7.73 5.14 42.19
CA ILE A 674 -8.21 4.60 43.47
C ILE A 674 -9.24 5.49 44.16
N SER A 675 -9.37 6.75 43.75
CA SER A 675 -10.29 7.73 44.34
C SER A 675 -11.63 7.82 43.60
N HIS A 676 -11.72 7.30 42.36
CA HIS A 676 -12.93 7.34 41.56
C HIS A 676 -13.20 5.99 40.88
N PRO A 677 -14.38 5.37 41.09
CA PRO A 677 -14.64 4.00 40.64
C PRO A 677 -14.54 3.83 39.12
N ARG A 678 -14.70 4.89 38.33
CA ARG A 678 -14.59 4.89 36.85
C ARG A 678 -13.45 5.80 36.35
N GLY A 679 -12.46 6.07 37.20
CA GLY A 679 -11.32 6.91 36.84
C GLY A 679 -10.16 6.09 36.28
N LEU A 680 -9.42 6.68 35.34
CA LEU A 680 -8.15 6.16 34.83
C LEU A 680 -7.10 7.27 34.86
N SER A 681 -5.86 6.89 35.13
CA SER A 681 -4.70 7.77 35.10
C SER A 681 -3.66 7.23 34.13
N LEU A 682 -3.09 8.11 33.32
CA LEU A 682 -2.08 7.79 32.31
C LEU A 682 -1.04 8.92 32.20
N TRP A 683 0.13 8.56 31.70
CA TRP A 683 1.23 9.45 31.37
C TRP A 683 1.46 9.42 29.87
N VAL A 684 1.36 10.57 29.20
CA VAL A 684 1.47 10.68 27.74
C VAL A 684 2.70 11.52 27.39
N VAL A 685 3.48 11.08 26.40
CA VAL A 685 4.66 11.81 25.93
C VAL A 685 4.79 11.67 24.41
N ALA A 686 5.02 12.77 23.69
CA ALA A 686 5.35 12.73 22.27
C ALA A 686 6.28 13.89 21.88
N ASP A 687 6.98 13.75 20.75
CA ASP A 687 7.74 14.86 20.19
C ASP A 687 6.77 15.95 19.70
N ASN A 688 6.85 17.12 20.32
CA ASN A 688 5.92 18.20 20.07
C ASN A 688 6.13 18.91 18.72
N ILE A 689 7.31 18.79 18.10
CA ILE A 689 7.61 19.37 16.78
C ILE A 689 7.34 18.34 15.69
N ARG A 690 7.81 17.10 15.90
CA ARG A 690 7.65 15.99 14.97
C ARG A 690 6.22 15.46 14.98
N LYS A 691 5.77 14.77 16.03
CA LYS A 691 4.39 14.26 16.12
C LYS A 691 3.37 15.38 16.28
N GLY A 692 3.67 16.34 17.16
CA GLY A 692 2.74 17.42 17.54
C GLY A 692 2.47 18.47 16.47
N ALA A 693 3.23 18.49 15.35
CA ALA A 693 3.01 19.44 14.26
C ALA A 693 3.33 18.83 12.89
N ALA A 694 4.60 18.50 12.62
CA ALA A 694 5.07 18.19 11.28
C ALA A 694 4.46 16.89 10.71
N LEU A 695 4.49 15.80 11.47
CA LEU A 695 4.01 14.49 11.03
C LEU A 695 2.52 14.51 10.71
N ASN A 696 1.70 15.08 11.59
CA ASN A 696 0.26 15.18 11.34
C ASN A 696 -0.02 16.00 10.07
N ALA A 697 0.70 17.10 9.85
CA ALA A 697 0.54 17.88 8.63
C ALA A 697 0.92 17.10 7.36
N VAL A 698 1.96 16.26 7.40
CA VAL A 698 2.30 15.37 6.28
C VAL A 698 1.25 14.27 6.10
N GLN A 699 0.77 13.64 7.18
CA GLN A 699 -0.29 12.64 7.11
C GLN A 699 -1.59 13.22 6.52
N LEU A 700 -1.94 14.47 6.89
CA LEU A 700 -3.07 15.18 6.28
C LEU A 700 -2.82 15.45 4.78
N ALA A 701 -1.60 15.80 4.39
CA ALA A 701 -1.24 15.97 2.99
C ALA A 701 -1.37 14.65 2.21
N GLU A 702 -0.98 13.52 2.81
CA GLU A 702 -1.16 12.18 2.22
C GLU A 702 -2.64 11.85 2.00
N LEU A 703 -3.49 12.18 2.97
CA LEU A 703 -4.95 12.00 2.82
C LEU A 703 -5.51 12.90 1.71
N VAL A 704 -5.05 14.15 1.59
CA VAL A 704 -5.45 15.06 0.50
C VAL A 704 -5.00 14.54 -0.87
N VAL A 705 -3.80 13.96 -0.95
CA VAL A 705 -3.31 13.33 -2.18
C VAL A 705 -4.16 12.13 -2.56
N ALA A 706 -4.54 11.29 -1.59
CA ALA A 706 -5.41 10.14 -1.82
C ALA A 706 -6.82 10.53 -2.30
N GLU A 707 -7.35 11.71 -1.95
CA GLU A 707 -8.61 12.23 -2.49
C GLU A 707 -8.54 12.66 -3.97
N ARG A 708 -7.33 12.91 -4.49
CA ARG A 708 -7.11 13.36 -5.87
C ARG A 708 -6.87 12.19 -6.84
N GLN A 709 -6.78 10.96 -6.31
CA GLN A 709 -6.71 9.70 -7.05
C GLN A 709 -8.13 9.17 -7.26
#